data_AF-A0A1Z4KSC1-F1
#
_entry.id   AF-A0A1Z4KSC1-F1
#
_cell.length_a   1.000
_cell.length_b   1.000
_cell.length_c   1.000
_cell.angle_alpha   90.00
_cell.angle_beta   90.00
_cell.angle_gamma   90.00
#
_symmetry.space_group_name_H-M   'P 1'
#
loop_
_entity.id
_entity.type
_entity.pdbx_description
1 polymer ?
#
loop_
_entity_poly.entity_id
_entity_poly.type
_entity_poly.pdbx_seq_one_letter_code
_entity_poly.pdbx_strand_id
1 'polypeptide(L)'
;MSNKSPTSGFWIYVAECVRLLYWAYFKPYTYERWLRDIHPELQPRNNPFDKKAEFRANPRLRRYAGQVWWVTLLVPFFVVLLIAPVYTLVSGESSRWFFSFIFFLGWVIGMCLEPVRDKYKLAIFFLAFLTTILRSIFLSGLAVGVVFGLAVGVVFGLAVGVVFGVAFDLALGVALGVAGGLAVGVVGDMAFGLALGVVRGVALGLAFGLAFGLVIGVAVDVAIGVVFGVVISVALGVVISVAIGVVFGVAFGVAFGLALILGVLRFYFWLVELLWTLFLFFFSPNGKQVNCLRYIPPRFDELIILPLPFLDQMIVEAYRENPSSARETIDYLTTSTNQQKVAVRATIGITADILNGCQRLEDILDIANQLTWIPSPPPKELGLVLPQFLDISQSVRASQAATTSYRRYELLNPPINALQELKNNLAFGKNASLATKFGSIAERWLRILQTAQRILEETAKQSQEIRQVYIAGNSLEPQTAKYRFKGRIDIFREIETLTLSDQSQVLLLYGGRRTGKTSALKYLPYRIAPDIIPLLVDLQGTASATTLKGFAENLARQIIDTARRLPRTINLPNPDAYKLAEDPFPALQTWLGEIERSNSGKRFLLCLDEFERLSEVVNATNSRAPLNFIRHLLQHQKQWILLFSGSHQLSELDAYWSDYLINTRALRMTYLQESEARELILKPVEDFTNIYEPEAVDMIIQITRCQPYLVQLVCYELVELLNRDIRANRRQPNTAKATVADVQDIIPTVLERGDQYFRELWTSLENKDQSLLRRLIDGETPTPQDSKVVKKLARKEILTPEGNAFQVPLVQKFVEYLLEEE
;
A
#
# COMPACT_ATOMS: atom_id res chain seq x y z
N MET A 1 -46.67 29.79 -35.90
CA MET A 1 -47.24 28.48 -36.27
C MET A 1 -46.32 27.81 -37.27
N SER A 2 -45.53 26.82 -36.83
CA SER A 2 -44.81 25.90 -37.72
C SER A 2 -45.57 24.58 -37.67
N ASN A 3 -46.15 24.19 -38.80
CA ASN A 3 -46.87 22.94 -39.00
C ASN A 3 -45.90 21.76 -38.80
N LYS A 4 -45.70 21.34 -37.55
CA LYS A 4 -45.29 19.95 -37.28
C LYS A 4 -46.51 19.10 -37.58
N SER A 5 -46.44 18.30 -38.64
CA SER A 5 -47.48 17.31 -38.93
C SER A 5 -47.78 16.50 -37.67
N PRO A 6 -49.05 16.17 -37.37
CA PRO A 6 -49.40 15.36 -36.19
C PRO A 6 -48.71 13.98 -36.21
N THR A 7 -48.28 13.52 -37.38
CA THR A 7 -47.45 12.32 -37.56
C THR A 7 -46.04 12.48 -36.99
N SER A 8 -45.41 13.66 -37.06
CA SER A 8 -44.05 13.88 -36.56
C SER A 8 -43.94 13.73 -35.03
N GLY A 9 -44.96 14.17 -34.28
CA GLY A 9 -44.98 14.07 -32.81
C GLY A 9 -45.12 12.62 -32.31
N PHE A 10 -45.94 11.82 -33.00
CA PHE A 10 -46.11 10.40 -32.71
C PHE A 10 -44.81 9.62 -32.96
N TRP A 11 -44.16 9.81 -34.10
CA TRP A 11 -42.90 9.12 -34.42
C TRP A 11 -41.76 9.52 -33.48
N ILE A 12 -41.70 10.78 -33.04
CA ILE A 12 -40.74 11.22 -32.00
C ILE A 12 -41.02 10.52 -30.67
N TYR A 13 -42.29 10.40 -30.27
CA TYR A 13 -42.67 9.71 -29.04
C TYR A 13 -42.33 8.21 -29.09
N VAL A 14 -42.59 7.54 -30.22
CA VAL A 14 -42.19 6.15 -30.45
C VAL A 14 -40.66 5.99 -30.39
N ALA A 15 -39.91 6.90 -31.02
CA ALA A 15 -38.44 6.88 -30.97
C ALA A 15 -37.91 7.06 -29.53
N GLU A 16 -38.53 7.94 -28.73
CA GLU A 16 -38.22 8.08 -27.30
C GLU A 16 -38.49 6.79 -26.53
N CYS A 17 -39.62 6.11 -26.77
CA CYS A 17 -39.95 4.82 -26.14
C CYS A 17 -38.94 3.72 -26.50
N VAL A 18 -38.57 3.62 -27.78
CA VAL A 18 -37.53 2.67 -28.25
C VAL A 18 -36.18 2.99 -27.62
N ARG A 19 -35.83 4.27 -27.50
CA ARG A 19 -34.60 4.70 -26.82
C ARG A 19 -34.59 4.30 -25.34
N LEU A 20 -35.72 4.43 -24.64
CA LEU A 20 -35.83 4.01 -23.24
C LEU A 20 -35.68 2.50 -23.09
N LEU A 21 -36.27 1.71 -24.00
CA LEU A 21 -36.11 0.25 -24.02
C LEU A 21 -34.64 -0.13 -24.28
N TYR A 22 -33.99 0.53 -25.24
CA TYR A 22 -32.57 0.36 -25.51
C TYR A 22 -31.70 0.73 -24.31
N TRP A 23 -31.96 1.88 -23.65
CA TRP A 23 -31.21 2.30 -22.47
C TRP A 23 -31.43 1.36 -21.28
N ALA A 24 -32.67 0.91 -21.05
CA ALA A 24 -32.97 -0.02 -19.98
C ALA A 24 -32.22 -1.35 -20.13
N TYR A 25 -31.93 -1.79 -21.35
CA TYR A 25 -31.28 -3.06 -21.62
C TYR A 25 -29.76 -2.98 -21.87
N PHE A 26 -29.29 -2.00 -22.65
CA PHE A 26 -27.87 -1.87 -23.04
C PHE A 26 -27.12 -0.74 -22.29
N LYS A 27 -27.82 0.27 -21.76
CA LYS A 27 -27.20 1.43 -21.12
C LYS A 27 -27.80 1.79 -19.76
N PRO A 28 -27.74 0.87 -18.78
CA PRO A 28 -28.40 1.08 -17.50
C PRO A 28 -27.82 2.25 -16.69
N TYR A 29 -26.52 2.58 -16.82
CA TYR A 29 -25.92 3.71 -16.10
C TYR A 29 -26.36 5.04 -16.69
N THR A 30 -26.38 5.15 -18.02
CA THR A 30 -26.96 6.31 -18.71
C THR A 30 -28.45 6.44 -18.38
N TYR A 31 -29.18 5.32 -18.33
CA TYR A 31 -30.60 5.31 -17.98
C TYR A 31 -30.85 5.83 -16.57
N GLU A 32 -30.09 5.33 -15.59
CA GLU A 32 -30.21 5.75 -14.20
C GLU A 32 -29.89 7.24 -14.03
N ARG A 33 -28.83 7.75 -14.68
CA ARG A 33 -28.51 9.18 -14.65
C ARG A 33 -29.65 10.03 -15.22
N TRP A 34 -30.20 9.62 -16.35
CA TRP A 34 -31.35 10.29 -16.97
C TRP A 34 -32.62 10.24 -16.08
N LEU A 35 -32.84 9.15 -15.33
CA LEU A 35 -33.94 9.06 -14.37
C LEU A 35 -33.76 9.99 -13.18
N ARG A 36 -32.53 10.12 -12.65
CA ARG A 36 -32.21 11.07 -11.57
C ARG A 36 -32.47 12.51 -11.98
N ASP A 37 -32.20 12.87 -13.24
CA ASP A 37 -32.52 14.21 -13.80
C ASP A 37 -34.03 14.49 -13.85
N ILE A 38 -34.86 13.44 -13.90
CA ILE A 38 -36.32 13.57 -13.82
C ILE A 38 -36.77 13.66 -12.37
N HIS A 39 -36.26 12.79 -11.50
CA HIS A 39 -36.56 12.80 -10.08
C HIS A 39 -35.46 12.07 -9.28
N PRO A 40 -34.92 12.66 -8.19
CA PRO A 40 -33.74 12.13 -7.48
C PRO A 40 -33.94 10.74 -6.87
N GLU A 41 -35.16 10.39 -6.43
CA GLU A 41 -35.48 9.07 -5.85
C GLU A 41 -35.89 7.99 -6.87
N LEU A 42 -35.96 8.29 -8.17
CA LEU A 42 -36.34 7.29 -9.17
C LEU A 42 -35.15 6.40 -9.53
N GLN A 43 -35.29 5.10 -9.27
CA GLN A 43 -34.36 4.06 -9.73
C GLN A 43 -34.98 3.24 -10.88
N PRO A 44 -34.17 2.57 -11.72
CA PRO A 44 -34.66 1.79 -12.87
C PRO A 44 -35.69 0.71 -12.55
N ARG A 45 -35.73 0.21 -11.31
CA ARG A 45 -36.67 -0.82 -10.83
C ARG A 45 -37.94 -0.26 -10.19
N ASN A 46 -38.00 1.05 -9.94
CA ASN A 46 -39.13 1.66 -9.25
C ASN A 46 -40.31 1.80 -10.21
N ASN A 47 -41.53 1.54 -9.72
CA ASN A 47 -42.72 1.78 -10.51
C ASN A 47 -42.98 3.30 -10.57
N PRO A 48 -42.96 3.94 -11.75
CA PRO A 48 -43.17 5.39 -11.84
C PRO A 48 -44.57 5.82 -11.39
N PHE A 49 -45.54 4.89 -11.34
CA PHE A 49 -46.90 5.17 -10.89
C PHE A 49 -47.03 5.29 -9.36
N ASP A 50 -46.02 4.89 -8.58
CA ASP A 50 -46.00 5.06 -7.12
C ASP A 50 -45.91 6.55 -6.73
N LYS A 51 -45.33 7.38 -7.59
CA LYS A 51 -45.21 8.84 -7.43
C LYS A 51 -46.30 9.63 -8.16
N LYS A 52 -47.48 9.02 -8.37
CA LYS A 52 -48.63 9.64 -9.08
C LYS A 52 -49.04 11.01 -8.53
N ALA A 53 -48.88 11.23 -7.22
CA ALA A 53 -49.21 12.50 -6.56
C ALA A 53 -48.39 13.68 -7.11
N GLU A 54 -47.17 13.43 -7.57
CA GLU A 54 -46.21 14.44 -8.03
C GLU A 54 -46.34 14.74 -9.54
N PHE A 55 -47.18 14.00 -10.28
CA PHE A 55 -47.34 14.16 -11.73
C PHE A 55 -47.84 15.55 -12.16
N ARG A 56 -48.52 16.28 -11.26
CA ARG A 56 -48.94 17.66 -11.50
C ARG A 56 -47.77 18.65 -11.38
N ALA A 57 -46.83 18.38 -10.50
CA ALA A 57 -45.65 19.22 -10.27
C ALA A 57 -44.53 18.95 -11.29
N ASN A 58 -44.41 17.71 -11.78
CA ASN A 58 -43.35 17.32 -12.72
C ASN A 58 -43.92 16.68 -14.00
N PRO A 59 -44.09 17.45 -15.11
CA PRO A 59 -44.64 16.94 -16.36
C PRO A 59 -43.73 15.93 -17.07
N ARG A 60 -42.41 15.97 -16.81
CA ARG A 60 -41.46 14.98 -17.36
C ARG A 60 -41.69 13.59 -16.75
N LEU A 61 -41.96 13.52 -15.44
CA LEU A 61 -42.28 12.28 -14.74
C LEU A 61 -43.57 11.63 -15.29
N ARG A 62 -44.61 12.44 -15.51
CA ARG A 62 -45.88 11.97 -16.11
C ARG A 62 -45.66 11.41 -17.52
N ARG A 63 -44.86 12.09 -18.34
CA ARG A 63 -44.53 11.64 -19.70
C ARG A 63 -43.76 10.31 -19.68
N TYR A 64 -42.78 10.18 -18.78
CA TYR A 64 -42.03 8.94 -18.57
C TYR A 64 -42.94 7.78 -18.11
N ALA A 65 -43.82 8.00 -17.13
CA ALA A 65 -44.77 6.98 -16.67
C ALA A 65 -45.66 6.45 -17.82
N GLY A 66 -46.12 7.35 -18.70
CA GLY A 66 -46.85 6.96 -19.91
C GLY A 66 -46.01 6.14 -20.90
N GLN A 67 -44.73 6.51 -21.07
CA GLN A 67 -43.80 5.77 -21.94
C GLN A 67 -43.54 4.36 -21.41
N VAL A 68 -43.30 4.20 -20.11
CA VAL A 68 -43.13 2.89 -19.47
C VAL A 68 -44.37 2.02 -19.65
N TRP A 69 -45.57 2.59 -19.45
CA TRP A 69 -46.82 1.85 -19.64
C TRP A 69 -46.97 1.31 -21.08
N TRP A 70 -46.71 2.15 -22.09
CA TRP A 70 -46.76 1.73 -23.49
C TRP A 70 -45.68 0.69 -23.83
N VAL A 71 -44.47 0.85 -23.31
CA VAL A 71 -43.38 -0.11 -23.51
C VAL A 71 -43.75 -1.47 -22.92
N THR A 72 -44.16 -1.53 -21.65
CA THR A 72 -44.50 -2.79 -20.97
C THR A 72 -45.74 -3.46 -21.60
N LEU A 73 -46.68 -2.68 -22.14
CA LEU A 73 -47.84 -3.20 -22.87
C LEU A 73 -47.43 -3.87 -24.19
N LEU A 74 -46.54 -3.24 -24.96
CA LEU A 74 -46.23 -3.65 -26.33
C LEU A 74 -45.10 -4.68 -26.43
N VAL A 75 -44.18 -4.73 -25.47
CA VAL A 75 -43.01 -5.65 -25.49
C VAL A 75 -43.40 -7.11 -25.71
N PRO A 76 -44.37 -7.71 -24.97
CA PRO A 76 -44.73 -9.12 -25.18
C PRO A 76 -45.27 -9.41 -26.57
N PHE A 77 -46.01 -8.47 -27.16
CA PHE A 77 -46.52 -8.59 -28.52
C PHE A 77 -45.39 -8.67 -29.54
N PHE A 78 -44.41 -7.76 -29.45
CA PHE A 78 -43.24 -7.76 -30.33
C PHE A 78 -42.34 -8.99 -30.13
N VAL A 79 -42.16 -9.44 -28.89
CA VAL A 79 -41.38 -10.65 -28.57
C VAL A 79 -42.01 -11.89 -29.22
N VAL A 80 -43.33 -12.05 -29.10
CA VAL A 80 -44.05 -13.15 -29.78
C VAL A 80 -43.90 -13.06 -31.29
N LEU A 81 -44.02 -11.85 -31.86
CA LEU A 81 -43.91 -11.64 -33.31
C LEU A 81 -42.51 -11.92 -33.85
N LEU A 82 -41.46 -11.70 -33.04
CA LEU A 82 -40.06 -12.02 -33.39
C LEU A 82 -39.74 -13.51 -33.21
N ILE A 83 -40.23 -14.13 -32.15
CA ILE A 83 -39.89 -15.53 -31.80
C ILE A 83 -40.74 -16.52 -32.62
N ALA A 84 -42.01 -16.22 -32.89
CA ALA A 84 -42.91 -17.15 -33.58
C ALA A 84 -42.39 -17.60 -34.96
N PRO A 85 -41.87 -16.72 -35.84
CA PRO A 85 -41.32 -17.13 -37.13
C PRO A 85 -40.06 -17.99 -37.00
N VAL A 86 -39.18 -17.65 -36.05
CA VAL A 86 -37.94 -18.40 -35.78
C VAL A 86 -38.28 -19.79 -35.22
N TYR A 87 -39.24 -19.86 -34.29
CA TYR A 87 -39.75 -21.12 -33.78
C TYR A 87 -40.30 -21.98 -34.91
N THR A 88 -41.14 -21.43 -35.80
CA THR A 88 -41.67 -22.20 -36.94
C THR A 88 -40.58 -22.68 -37.91
N LEU A 89 -39.52 -21.89 -38.12
CA LEU A 89 -38.38 -22.26 -38.97
C LEU A 89 -37.51 -23.37 -38.35
N VAL A 90 -37.29 -23.32 -37.04
CA VAL A 90 -36.41 -24.28 -36.34
C VAL A 90 -37.15 -25.59 -36.00
N SER A 91 -38.41 -25.50 -35.58
CA SER A 91 -39.21 -26.66 -35.14
C SER A 91 -39.98 -27.35 -36.25
N GLY A 92 -40.22 -26.68 -37.38
CA GLY A 92 -41.08 -27.18 -38.46
C GLY A 92 -42.58 -27.21 -38.12
N GLU A 93 -42.99 -26.82 -36.92
CA GLU A 93 -44.39 -26.76 -36.49
C GLU A 93 -44.99 -25.35 -36.65
N SER A 94 -46.29 -25.26 -36.91
CA SER A 94 -46.98 -23.98 -36.97
C SER A 94 -47.16 -23.37 -35.57
N SER A 95 -46.77 -22.10 -35.42
CA SER A 95 -46.88 -21.40 -34.14
C SER A 95 -48.35 -21.23 -33.76
N ARG A 96 -48.72 -21.70 -32.56
CA ARG A 96 -50.11 -21.69 -32.08
C ARG A 96 -50.48 -20.30 -31.55
N TRP A 97 -50.74 -19.36 -32.47
CA TRP A 97 -51.10 -17.96 -32.19
C TRP A 97 -52.19 -17.76 -31.14
N PHE A 98 -53.12 -18.72 -31.03
CA PHE A 98 -54.19 -18.71 -30.02
C PHE A 98 -53.67 -18.66 -28.58
N PHE A 99 -52.64 -19.45 -28.24
CA PHE A 99 -52.06 -19.44 -26.89
C PHE A 99 -51.28 -18.15 -26.60
N SER A 100 -50.58 -17.62 -27.59
CA SER A 100 -49.90 -16.33 -27.49
C SER A 100 -50.90 -15.17 -27.29
N PHE A 101 -52.07 -15.24 -27.91
CA PHE A 101 -53.15 -14.28 -27.73
C PHE A 101 -53.74 -14.34 -26.31
N ILE A 102 -53.99 -15.53 -25.78
CA ILE A 102 -54.44 -15.70 -24.38
C ILE A 102 -53.40 -15.15 -23.39
N PHE A 103 -52.12 -15.44 -23.63
CA PHE A 103 -51.03 -14.91 -22.82
C PHE A 103 -50.99 -13.37 -22.85
N PHE A 104 -51.10 -12.78 -24.04
CA PHE A 104 -51.15 -11.32 -24.20
C PHE A 104 -52.37 -10.71 -23.50
N LEU A 105 -53.55 -11.32 -23.63
CA LEU A 105 -54.76 -10.86 -22.96
C LEU A 105 -54.61 -10.92 -21.43
N GLY A 106 -54.04 -12.00 -20.90
CA GLY A 106 -53.70 -12.12 -19.48
C GLY A 106 -52.68 -11.08 -19.00
N TRP A 107 -51.67 -10.78 -19.82
CA TRP A 107 -50.68 -9.74 -19.54
C TRP A 107 -51.29 -8.34 -19.47
N VAL A 108 -52.12 -7.97 -20.47
CA VAL A 108 -52.84 -6.68 -20.50
C VAL A 108 -53.76 -6.54 -19.30
N ILE A 109 -54.48 -7.61 -18.95
CA ILE A 109 -55.34 -7.64 -17.76
C ILE A 109 -54.49 -7.44 -16.48
N GLY A 110 -53.35 -8.12 -16.35
CA GLY A 110 -52.41 -7.96 -15.24
C GLY A 110 -51.91 -6.51 -15.09
N MET A 111 -51.55 -5.85 -16.19
CA MET A 111 -51.13 -4.44 -16.19
C MET A 111 -52.23 -3.47 -15.75
N CYS A 112 -53.48 -3.72 -16.15
CA CYS A 112 -54.62 -2.90 -15.74
C CYS A 112 -54.97 -3.09 -14.24
N LEU A 113 -54.57 -4.23 -13.66
CA LEU A 113 -54.84 -4.61 -12.26
C LEU A 113 -53.73 -4.17 -11.28
N GLU A 114 -52.54 -3.86 -11.77
CA GLU A 114 -51.39 -3.37 -10.99
C GLU A 114 -51.67 -2.18 -10.04
N PRO A 115 -52.62 -1.25 -10.31
CA PRO A 115 -52.96 -0.17 -9.38
C PRO A 115 -53.80 -0.61 -8.16
N VAL A 116 -54.24 -1.87 -8.10
CA VAL A 116 -55.22 -2.35 -7.10
C VAL A 116 -54.52 -2.97 -5.90
N ARG A 117 -54.77 -2.41 -4.71
CA ARG A 117 -54.10 -2.68 -3.43
C ARG A 117 -54.31 -4.10 -2.85
N ASP A 118 -55.26 -4.88 -3.39
CA ASP A 118 -55.64 -6.22 -2.90
C ASP A 118 -55.04 -7.37 -3.75
N LYS A 119 -53.71 -7.53 -3.67
CA LYS A 119 -52.92 -8.50 -4.47
C LYS A 119 -53.34 -9.97 -4.30
N TYR A 120 -53.92 -10.36 -3.17
CA TYR A 120 -54.12 -11.76 -2.81
C TYR A 120 -55.43 -12.37 -3.34
N LYS A 121 -56.52 -11.59 -3.43
CA LYS A 121 -57.84 -12.13 -3.81
C LYS A 121 -57.95 -12.44 -5.30
N LEU A 122 -57.23 -11.70 -6.14
CA LEU A 122 -57.26 -11.87 -7.59
C LEU A 122 -56.26 -12.91 -8.11
N ALA A 123 -55.12 -13.09 -7.45
CA ALA A 123 -54.17 -14.17 -7.74
C ALA A 123 -54.80 -15.56 -7.56
N ILE A 124 -55.66 -15.71 -6.54
CA ILE A 124 -56.42 -16.94 -6.28
C ILE A 124 -57.42 -17.22 -7.42
N PHE A 125 -58.11 -16.19 -7.92
CA PHE A 125 -59.04 -16.33 -9.04
C PHE A 125 -58.34 -16.74 -10.34
N PHE A 126 -57.16 -16.18 -10.62
CA PHE A 126 -56.40 -16.49 -11.83
C PHE A 126 -55.73 -17.87 -11.75
N LEU A 127 -55.23 -18.26 -10.57
CA LEU A 127 -54.72 -19.62 -10.32
C LEU A 127 -55.83 -20.66 -10.53
N ALA A 128 -57.03 -20.37 -10.03
CA ALA A 128 -58.20 -21.22 -10.25
C ALA A 128 -58.50 -21.33 -11.76
N PHE A 129 -58.58 -20.21 -12.49
CA PHE A 129 -58.85 -20.22 -13.93
C PHE A 129 -57.79 -20.98 -14.76
N LEU A 130 -56.50 -20.78 -14.44
CA LEU A 130 -55.38 -21.48 -15.08
C LEU A 130 -55.42 -23.00 -14.81
N THR A 131 -55.74 -23.41 -13.58
CA THR A 131 -55.91 -24.83 -13.25
C THR A 131 -57.07 -25.47 -13.98
N THR A 132 -58.17 -24.74 -14.23
CA THR A 132 -59.31 -25.25 -15.00
C THR A 132 -58.96 -25.47 -16.47
N ILE A 133 -58.17 -24.58 -17.07
CA ILE A 133 -57.70 -24.72 -18.46
C ILE A 133 -56.67 -25.85 -18.58
N LEU A 134 -55.70 -25.94 -17.67
CA LEU A 134 -54.73 -27.04 -17.64
C LEU A 134 -55.41 -28.41 -17.45
N ARG A 135 -56.45 -28.47 -16.60
CA ARG A 135 -57.26 -29.67 -16.39
C ARG A 135 -58.02 -30.07 -17.66
N SER A 136 -58.54 -29.10 -18.41
CA SER A 136 -59.19 -29.32 -19.71
C SER A 136 -58.24 -29.88 -20.77
N ILE A 137 -56.98 -29.44 -20.80
CA ILE A 137 -55.96 -29.90 -21.76
C ILE A 137 -55.40 -31.29 -21.38
N PHE A 138 -55.25 -31.57 -20.08
CA PHE A 138 -54.76 -32.88 -19.61
C PHE A 138 -55.78 -34.00 -19.85
N LEU A 139 -57.07 -33.70 -19.71
CA LEU A 139 -58.16 -34.64 -19.99
C LEU A 139 -58.28 -35.01 -21.48
N SER A 140 -57.93 -34.10 -22.41
CA SER A 140 -57.93 -34.42 -23.85
C SER A 140 -56.70 -35.22 -24.28
N GLY A 141 -55.55 -35.04 -23.62
CA GLY A 141 -54.33 -35.83 -23.88
C GLY A 141 -54.41 -37.27 -23.38
N LEU A 142 -55.04 -37.51 -22.22
CA LEU A 142 -55.17 -38.84 -21.64
C LEU A 142 -56.09 -39.77 -22.46
N ALA A 143 -57.10 -39.19 -23.11
CA ALA A 143 -58.05 -39.93 -23.96
C ALA A 143 -57.39 -40.54 -25.22
N VAL A 144 -56.33 -39.92 -25.75
CA VAL A 144 -55.62 -40.43 -26.94
C VAL A 144 -54.52 -41.43 -26.57
N GLY A 145 -53.83 -41.23 -25.44
CA GLY A 145 -52.74 -42.13 -25.00
C GLY A 145 -53.19 -43.51 -24.54
N VAL A 146 -54.34 -43.62 -23.88
CA VAL A 146 -54.84 -44.90 -23.34
C VAL A 146 -55.41 -45.79 -24.45
N VAL A 147 -55.98 -45.21 -25.50
CA VAL A 147 -56.55 -45.96 -26.64
C VAL A 147 -55.46 -46.50 -27.57
N PHE A 148 -54.33 -45.80 -27.73
CA PHE A 148 -53.22 -46.24 -28.58
C PHE A 148 -52.21 -47.16 -27.86
N GLY A 149 -51.98 -46.95 -26.56
CA GLY A 149 -51.01 -47.73 -25.77
C GLY A 149 -51.46 -49.18 -25.47
N LEU A 150 -52.77 -49.42 -25.33
CA LEU A 150 -53.30 -50.75 -25.00
C LEU A 150 -53.52 -51.64 -26.23
N ALA A 151 -53.60 -51.08 -27.44
CA ALA A 151 -53.87 -51.85 -28.66
C ALA A 151 -52.60 -52.36 -29.37
N VAL A 152 -51.42 -51.75 -29.14
CA VAL A 152 -50.18 -52.10 -29.87
C VAL A 152 -49.06 -52.65 -28.96
N GLY A 153 -49.07 -52.37 -27.65
CA GLY A 153 -47.98 -52.78 -26.75
C GLY A 153 -47.98 -54.25 -26.31
N VAL A 154 -49.13 -54.93 -26.30
CA VAL A 154 -49.25 -56.29 -25.71
C VAL A 154 -49.12 -57.41 -26.75
N VAL A 155 -49.28 -57.12 -28.05
CA VAL A 155 -49.26 -58.15 -29.11
C VAL A 155 -47.89 -58.27 -29.80
N PHE A 156 -46.99 -57.28 -29.68
CA PHE A 156 -45.67 -57.32 -30.37
C PHE A 156 -44.44 -57.39 -29.44
N GLY A 157 -44.61 -57.27 -28.12
CA GLY A 157 -43.50 -57.25 -27.15
C GLY A 157 -43.03 -58.62 -26.64
N LEU A 158 -43.76 -59.71 -26.91
CA LEU A 158 -43.50 -61.02 -26.30
C LEU A 158 -43.08 -62.14 -27.28
N ALA A 159 -42.84 -61.83 -28.57
CA ALA A 159 -42.57 -62.88 -29.56
C ALA A 159 -41.25 -62.79 -30.35
N VAL A 160 -40.40 -61.73 -30.24
CA VAL A 160 -39.19 -61.62 -31.09
C VAL A 160 -37.90 -61.17 -30.39
N GLY A 161 -37.90 -60.83 -29.09
CA GLY A 161 -36.72 -60.21 -28.45
C GLY A 161 -35.60 -61.14 -27.95
N VAL A 162 -35.74 -62.47 -28.01
CA VAL A 162 -34.83 -63.38 -27.25
C VAL A 162 -33.99 -64.32 -28.14
N VAL A 163 -34.01 -64.18 -29.47
CA VAL A 163 -33.30 -65.16 -30.33
C VAL A 163 -32.13 -64.60 -31.16
N PHE A 164 -31.83 -63.31 -31.19
CA PHE A 164 -30.64 -62.84 -31.90
C PHE A 164 -30.00 -61.61 -31.24
N GLY A 165 -28.69 -61.70 -30.96
CA GLY A 165 -27.87 -60.49 -30.83
C GLY A 165 -26.78 -60.44 -29.77
N VAL A 166 -26.34 -61.56 -29.19
CA VAL A 166 -24.99 -61.62 -28.61
C VAL A 166 -24.00 -61.75 -29.78
N ALA A 167 -23.46 -60.63 -30.26
CA ALA A 167 -22.21 -60.57 -31.01
C ALA A 167 -21.76 -59.10 -31.18
N PHE A 168 -20.54 -58.78 -30.72
CA PHE A 168 -19.70 -57.63 -31.10
C PHE A 168 -20.31 -56.23 -30.87
N ASP A 169 -19.88 -55.45 -29.87
CA ASP A 169 -18.54 -54.85 -29.84
C ASP A 169 -18.00 -54.75 -28.41
N LEU A 170 -17.30 -55.79 -27.98
CA LEU A 170 -16.22 -55.70 -27.01
C LEU A 170 -14.90 -55.81 -27.77
N ALA A 171 -14.55 -54.76 -28.51
CA ALA A 171 -13.18 -54.51 -28.95
C ALA A 171 -13.03 -53.03 -29.31
N LEU A 172 -12.05 -52.38 -28.67
CA LEU A 172 -11.47 -51.08 -29.06
C LEU A 172 -12.26 -49.81 -28.71
N GLY A 173 -12.33 -49.54 -27.41
CA GLY A 173 -12.48 -48.18 -26.87
C GLY A 173 -11.50 -47.83 -25.75
N VAL A 174 -10.48 -48.68 -25.51
CA VAL A 174 -9.29 -48.29 -24.73
C VAL A 174 -8.21 -47.94 -25.74
N ALA A 175 -8.24 -46.69 -26.18
CA ALA A 175 -7.06 -45.99 -26.64
C ALA A 175 -7.27 -44.50 -26.38
N LEU A 176 -6.59 -44.04 -25.32
CA LEU A 176 -6.06 -42.68 -25.19
C LEU A 176 -7.07 -41.58 -24.82
N GLY A 177 -7.07 -41.27 -23.54
CA GLY A 177 -7.61 -40.03 -22.98
C GLY A 177 -7.23 -39.82 -21.52
N VAL A 178 -6.11 -40.39 -21.06
CA VAL A 178 -5.43 -39.92 -19.85
C VAL A 178 -4.82 -38.57 -20.21
N ALA A 179 -5.47 -37.48 -19.80
CA ALA A 179 -4.85 -36.23 -19.39
C ALA A 179 -5.95 -35.18 -19.16
N GLY A 180 -6.28 -34.91 -17.90
CA GLY A 180 -7.07 -33.74 -17.57
C GLY A 180 -7.77 -33.81 -16.22
N GLY A 181 -7.03 -33.56 -15.14
CA GLY A 181 -7.67 -33.10 -13.89
C GLY A 181 -7.19 -33.75 -12.60
N LEU A 182 -5.88 -33.73 -12.34
CA LEU A 182 -5.37 -33.66 -10.97
C LEU A 182 -5.56 -32.23 -10.43
N ALA A 183 -5.72 -32.12 -9.10
CA ALA A 183 -5.91 -30.93 -8.26
C ALA A 183 -7.36 -30.40 -8.24
N VAL A 184 -8.10 -30.39 -7.12
CA VAL A 184 -7.76 -29.95 -5.75
C VAL A 184 -8.64 -30.72 -4.75
N GLY A 185 -8.05 -31.14 -3.64
CA GLY A 185 -8.76 -31.72 -2.49
C GLY A 185 -7.78 -32.08 -1.39
N VAL A 186 -7.00 -31.11 -0.92
CA VAL A 186 -6.08 -31.26 0.21
C VAL A 186 -6.89 -31.34 1.50
N VAL A 187 -6.72 -32.46 2.19
CA VAL A 187 -6.48 -32.63 3.64
C VAL A 187 -7.38 -31.84 4.60
N GLY A 188 -8.09 -32.60 5.41
CA GLY A 188 -8.71 -32.20 6.66
C GLY A 188 -9.17 -33.43 7.46
N ASP A 189 -8.25 -34.35 7.72
CA ASP A 189 -8.45 -35.42 8.70
C ASP A 189 -8.47 -34.86 10.13
N MET A 190 -9.12 -35.63 11.02
CA MET A 190 -8.69 -35.96 12.38
C MET A 190 -9.57 -35.45 13.55
N ALA A 191 -10.05 -36.45 14.31
CA ALA A 191 -10.29 -36.50 15.75
C ALA A 191 -11.47 -35.73 16.38
N PHE A 192 -12.57 -36.46 16.59
CA PHE A 192 -13.05 -36.67 17.97
C PHE A 192 -13.43 -38.14 18.15
N GLY A 193 -12.52 -38.90 18.77
CA GLY A 193 -12.75 -40.27 19.20
C GLY A 193 -13.35 -40.32 20.61
N LEU A 194 -14.02 -41.44 20.87
CA LEU A 194 -14.11 -42.14 22.15
C LEU A 194 -14.77 -41.43 23.34
N ALA A 195 -16.08 -41.63 23.47
CA ALA A 195 -16.85 -41.97 24.68
C ALA A 195 -18.32 -41.66 24.34
N LEU A 196 -19.16 -42.62 23.97
CA LEU A 196 -19.92 -43.43 24.91
C LEU A 196 -20.41 -44.70 24.18
N GLY A 197 -19.57 -45.73 24.20
CA GLY A 197 -20.06 -47.10 24.09
C GLY A 197 -20.52 -47.55 25.47
N VAL A 198 -21.61 -48.32 25.49
CA VAL A 198 -22.10 -49.11 26.63
C VAL A 198 -22.74 -48.28 27.76
N VAL A 199 -24.07 -48.20 27.76
CA VAL A 199 -24.99 -48.54 28.87
C VAL A 199 -26.38 -48.04 28.47
N ARG A 200 -27.13 -48.88 27.73
CA ARG A 200 -28.59 -49.07 27.93
C ARG A 200 -29.12 -50.27 27.13
N GLY A 201 -28.40 -51.38 27.19
CA GLY A 201 -29.02 -52.70 27.21
C GLY A 201 -29.03 -53.13 28.67
N VAL A 202 -30.09 -53.82 29.11
CA VAL A 202 -30.28 -54.34 30.48
C VAL A 202 -30.86 -53.33 31.48
N ALA A 203 -32.14 -53.00 31.28
CA ALA A 203 -33.14 -52.96 32.36
C ALA A 203 -34.50 -52.65 31.71
N LEU A 204 -35.11 -53.67 31.11
CA LEU A 204 -36.56 -53.89 30.90
C LEU A 204 -36.73 -55.02 29.86
N GLY A 205 -36.22 -56.19 30.22
CA GLY A 205 -36.32 -57.42 29.42
C GLY A 205 -36.05 -58.67 30.26
N LEU A 206 -36.24 -58.58 31.58
CA LEU A 206 -36.22 -59.72 32.47
C LEU A 206 -37.60 -59.81 33.14
N ALA A 207 -38.37 -60.76 32.63
CA ALA A 207 -39.65 -61.31 33.09
C ALA A 207 -40.78 -61.11 32.08
N PHE A 208 -40.71 -61.86 30.98
CA PHE A 208 -41.77 -62.37 30.07
C PHE A 208 -41.12 -62.48 28.68
N GLY A 209 -40.65 -63.62 28.20
CA GLY A 209 -41.30 -64.92 28.24
C GLY A 209 -40.29 -66.05 28.10
N LEU A 210 -40.00 -66.71 29.23
CA LEU A 210 -39.59 -68.10 29.26
C LEU A 210 -40.85 -68.95 29.07
N ALA A 211 -41.36 -68.98 27.84
CA ALA A 211 -42.28 -69.97 27.29
C ALA A 211 -42.60 -69.55 25.86
N PHE A 212 -42.35 -70.45 24.90
CA PHE A 212 -42.61 -70.33 23.46
C PHE A 212 -41.69 -69.38 22.67
N GLY A 213 -40.58 -69.92 22.17
CA GLY A 213 -39.79 -69.22 21.16
C GLY A 213 -38.47 -69.87 20.77
N LEU A 214 -38.35 -71.21 20.83
CA LEU A 214 -37.08 -71.85 20.48
C LEU A 214 -37.27 -73.23 19.85
N VAL A 215 -37.86 -73.25 18.65
CA VAL A 215 -37.61 -74.35 17.70
C VAL A 215 -37.36 -73.87 16.26
N ILE A 216 -37.78 -72.67 15.81
CA ILE A 216 -37.50 -72.24 14.42
C ILE A 216 -37.30 -70.72 14.41
N GLY A 217 -36.06 -70.25 14.32
CA GLY A 217 -35.78 -68.79 14.26
C GLY A 217 -34.42 -68.43 13.68
N VAL A 218 -33.40 -69.28 13.84
CA VAL A 218 -32.03 -68.91 13.44
C VAL A 218 -31.76 -69.12 11.94
N ALA A 219 -32.62 -69.84 11.21
CA ALA A 219 -32.40 -70.08 9.78
C ALA A 219 -33.11 -69.09 8.83
N VAL A 220 -34.09 -68.31 9.30
CA VAL A 220 -34.94 -67.49 8.41
C VAL A 220 -34.61 -65.99 8.46
N ASP A 221 -34.12 -65.46 9.58
CA ASP A 221 -33.82 -64.01 9.70
C ASP A 221 -32.51 -63.58 9.01
N VAL A 222 -31.51 -64.46 8.91
CA VAL A 222 -30.23 -64.12 8.26
C VAL A 222 -30.33 -64.18 6.73
N ALA A 223 -31.13 -65.10 6.18
CA ALA A 223 -31.27 -65.26 4.74
C ALA A 223 -32.19 -64.19 4.10
N ILE A 224 -33.27 -63.79 4.79
CA ILE A 224 -34.22 -62.82 4.25
C ILE A 224 -33.78 -61.38 4.57
N GLY A 225 -33.23 -61.11 5.75
CA GLY A 225 -32.81 -59.76 6.16
C GLY A 225 -31.62 -59.20 5.37
N VAL A 226 -30.62 -60.04 5.06
CA VAL A 226 -29.43 -59.61 4.30
C VAL A 226 -29.72 -59.50 2.80
N VAL A 227 -30.52 -60.41 2.24
CA VAL A 227 -30.87 -60.37 0.81
C VAL A 227 -31.84 -59.24 0.51
N PHE A 228 -32.94 -59.06 1.27
CA PHE A 228 -33.86 -57.94 1.03
C PHE A 228 -33.25 -56.59 1.47
N GLY A 229 -32.53 -56.55 2.59
CA GLY A 229 -31.95 -55.32 3.11
C GLY A 229 -30.86 -54.75 2.21
N VAL A 230 -29.90 -55.58 1.76
CA VAL A 230 -28.78 -55.12 0.92
C VAL A 230 -29.22 -54.93 -0.53
N VAL A 231 -30.03 -55.82 -1.10
CA VAL A 231 -30.46 -55.68 -2.51
C VAL A 231 -31.38 -54.47 -2.69
N ILE A 232 -32.34 -54.22 -1.78
CA ILE A 232 -33.26 -53.09 -1.93
C ILE A 232 -32.58 -51.77 -1.58
N SER A 233 -31.76 -51.70 -0.52
CA SER A 233 -31.09 -50.45 -0.14
C SER A 233 -29.96 -50.06 -1.11
N VAL A 234 -29.22 -51.02 -1.66
CA VAL A 234 -28.18 -50.74 -2.65
C VAL A 234 -28.79 -50.50 -4.03
N ALA A 235 -29.78 -51.28 -4.47
CA ALA A 235 -30.41 -51.06 -5.77
C ALA A 235 -31.22 -49.76 -5.80
N LEU A 236 -32.10 -49.50 -4.82
CA LEU A 236 -32.85 -48.24 -4.78
C LEU A 236 -31.95 -47.07 -4.36
N GLY A 237 -31.03 -47.25 -3.42
CA GLY A 237 -30.12 -46.21 -2.97
C GLY A 237 -29.19 -45.74 -4.09
N VAL A 238 -28.57 -46.65 -4.84
CA VAL A 238 -27.67 -46.31 -5.97
C VAL A 238 -28.48 -45.80 -7.16
N VAL A 239 -29.61 -46.43 -7.52
CA VAL A 239 -30.41 -45.95 -8.66
C VAL A 239 -31.00 -44.57 -8.38
N ILE A 240 -31.53 -44.32 -7.18
CA ILE A 240 -32.12 -43.02 -6.82
C ILE A 240 -31.01 -41.97 -6.63
N SER A 241 -29.90 -42.28 -5.95
CA SER A 241 -28.81 -41.29 -5.75
C SER A 241 -28.03 -40.99 -7.02
N VAL A 242 -27.80 -41.96 -7.91
CA VAL A 242 -27.15 -41.75 -9.20
C VAL A 242 -28.11 -41.11 -10.18
N ALA A 243 -29.37 -41.53 -10.27
CA ALA A 243 -30.34 -40.88 -11.17
C ALA A 243 -30.63 -39.44 -10.73
N ILE A 244 -30.90 -39.19 -9.44
CA ILE A 244 -31.12 -37.82 -8.94
C ILE A 244 -29.82 -37.02 -9.01
N GLY A 245 -28.68 -37.58 -8.59
CA GLY A 245 -27.39 -36.88 -8.56
C GLY A 245 -26.85 -36.53 -9.96
N VAL A 246 -26.98 -37.42 -10.94
CA VAL A 246 -26.54 -37.18 -12.32
C VAL A 246 -27.54 -36.31 -13.07
N VAL A 247 -28.85 -36.57 -12.95
CA VAL A 247 -29.86 -35.75 -13.65
C VAL A 247 -29.90 -34.34 -13.07
N PHE A 248 -29.97 -34.17 -11.74
CA PHE A 248 -29.91 -32.82 -11.16
C PHE A 248 -28.52 -32.21 -11.32
N GLY A 249 -27.43 -32.92 -11.04
CA GLY A 249 -26.08 -32.34 -11.11
C GLY A 249 -25.70 -31.89 -12.52
N VAL A 250 -25.96 -32.72 -13.54
CA VAL A 250 -25.62 -32.40 -14.94
C VAL A 250 -26.64 -31.44 -15.54
N ALA A 251 -27.95 -31.67 -15.38
CA ALA A 251 -28.94 -30.76 -15.98
C ALA A 251 -28.91 -29.38 -15.30
N PHE A 252 -28.78 -29.32 -13.97
CA PHE A 252 -28.61 -28.05 -13.26
C PHE A 252 -27.28 -27.39 -13.62
N GLY A 253 -26.17 -28.14 -13.65
CA GLY A 253 -24.85 -27.60 -14.01
C GLY A 253 -24.82 -27.02 -15.43
N VAL A 254 -25.40 -27.73 -16.40
CA VAL A 254 -25.48 -27.28 -17.80
C VAL A 254 -26.47 -26.13 -17.94
N ALA A 255 -27.66 -26.20 -17.34
CA ALA A 255 -28.64 -25.12 -17.41
C ALA A 255 -28.14 -23.84 -16.72
N PHE A 256 -27.51 -23.99 -15.55
CA PHE A 256 -26.89 -22.87 -14.83
C PHE A 256 -25.71 -22.30 -15.62
N GLY A 257 -24.82 -23.14 -16.16
CA GLY A 257 -23.71 -22.71 -17.00
C GLY A 257 -24.16 -21.96 -18.25
N LEU A 258 -25.16 -22.48 -18.97
CA LEU A 258 -25.75 -21.83 -20.13
C LEU A 258 -26.46 -20.52 -19.75
N ALA A 259 -27.20 -20.49 -18.64
CA ALA A 259 -27.85 -19.28 -18.15
C ALA A 259 -26.82 -18.22 -17.73
N LEU A 260 -25.67 -18.61 -17.18
CA LEU A 260 -24.59 -17.70 -16.82
C LEU A 260 -23.90 -17.16 -18.09
N ILE A 261 -23.57 -18.02 -19.06
CA ILE A 261 -22.91 -17.64 -20.33
C ILE A 261 -23.80 -16.74 -21.18
N LEU A 262 -25.08 -17.09 -21.32
CA LEU A 262 -26.03 -16.36 -22.16
C LEU A 262 -26.65 -15.18 -21.42
N GLY A 263 -27.03 -15.35 -20.15
CA GLY A 263 -27.72 -14.32 -19.37
C GLY A 263 -26.79 -13.28 -18.77
N VAL A 264 -25.82 -13.72 -17.96
CA VAL A 264 -24.95 -12.81 -17.20
C VAL A 264 -23.76 -12.34 -18.03
N LEU A 265 -23.04 -13.25 -18.68
CA LEU A 265 -21.87 -12.94 -19.50
C LEU A 265 -22.23 -12.40 -20.88
N ARG A 266 -23.50 -12.60 -21.32
CA ARG A 266 -24.04 -12.12 -22.60
C ARG A 266 -23.10 -12.41 -23.78
N PHE A 267 -22.54 -13.63 -23.79
CA PHE A 267 -21.43 -14.02 -24.68
C PHE A 267 -21.72 -13.79 -26.17
N TYR A 268 -22.98 -13.95 -26.60
CA TYR A 268 -23.39 -13.74 -27.99
C TYR A 268 -23.30 -12.28 -28.44
N PHE A 269 -23.58 -11.31 -27.55
CA PHE A 269 -23.35 -9.89 -27.84
C PHE A 269 -21.85 -9.59 -27.85
N TRP A 270 -21.14 -10.09 -26.85
CA TRP A 270 -19.69 -9.90 -26.74
C TRP A 270 -18.93 -10.42 -27.98
N LEU A 271 -19.33 -11.55 -28.58
CA LEU A 271 -18.68 -12.06 -29.78
C LEU A 271 -18.77 -11.08 -30.95
N VAL A 272 -19.94 -10.47 -31.15
CA VAL A 272 -20.14 -9.45 -32.21
C VAL A 272 -19.35 -8.18 -31.89
N GLU A 273 -19.36 -7.74 -30.63
CA GLU A 273 -18.61 -6.57 -30.16
C GLU A 273 -17.09 -6.77 -30.25
N LEU A 274 -16.61 -7.98 -29.99
CA LEU A 274 -15.23 -8.37 -30.17
C LEU A 274 -14.83 -8.26 -31.64
N LEU A 275 -15.61 -8.87 -32.54
CA LEU A 275 -15.38 -8.78 -33.98
C LEU A 275 -15.41 -7.32 -34.47
N TRP A 276 -16.32 -6.51 -33.92
CA TRP A 276 -16.36 -5.08 -34.21
C TRP A 276 -15.13 -4.34 -33.71
N THR A 277 -14.64 -4.65 -32.51
CA THR A 277 -13.41 -4.06 -31.95
C THR A 277 -12.20 -4.43 -32.81
N LEU A 278 -12.08 -5.69 -33.21
CA LEU A 278 -11.02 -6.14 -34.12
C LEU A 278 -11.13 -5.45 -35.48
N PHE A 279 -12.34 -5.30 -36.00
CA PHE A 279 -12.58 -4.56 -37.24
C PHE A 279 -12.11 -3.11 -37.12
N LEU A 280 -12.49 -2.41 -36.04
CA LEU A 280 -12.04 -1.04 -35.80
C LEU A 280 -10.52 -0.96 -35.62
N PHE A 281 -9.89 -1.95 -35.00
CA PHE A 281 -8.44 -1.97 -34.80
C PHE A 281 -7.68 -2.19 -36.12
N PHE A 282 -8.05 -3.21 -36.91
CA PHE A 282 -7.33 -3.56 -38.14
C PHE A 282 -7.63 -2.65 -39.33
N PHE A 283 -8.86 -2.14 -39.43
CA PHE A 283 -9.29 -1.33 -40.57
C PHE A 283 -9.27 0.17 -40.29
N SER A 284 -8.82 0.60 -39.10
CA SER A 284 -8.55 2.01 -38.87
C SER A 284 -7.22 2.39 -39.52
N PRO A 285 -7.20 3.30 -40.52
CA PRO A 285 -5.96 3.76 -41.10
C PRO A 285 -5.15 4.52 -40.04
N ASN A 286 -3.85 4.23 -39.97
CA ASN A 286 -2.89 4.95 -39.11
C ASN A 286 -3.12 6.48 -39.24
N GLY A 287 -3.56 7.13 -38.16
CA GLY A 287 -3.81 8.59 -38.14
C GLY A 287 -5.27 9.07 -38.02
N LYS A 288 -6.28 8.19 -37.88
CA LYS A 288 -7.69 8.59 -37.68
C LYS A 288 -8.41 7.88 -36.52
N GLN A 289 -7.67 7.42 -35.52
CA GLN A 289 -8.25 6.59 -34.46
C GLN A 289 -9.17 7.37 -33.51
N VAL A 290 -9.02 8.69 -33.43
CA VAL A 290 -9.93 9.56 -32.67
C VAL A 290 -11.38 9.43 -33.17
N ASN A 291 -11.60 9.26 -34.47
CA ASN A 291 -12.95 9.06 -35.01
C ASN A 291 -13.51 7.68 -34.66
N CYS A 292 -12.65 6.67 -34.54
CA CYS A 292 -13.04 5.33 -34.12
C CYS A 292 -13.48 5.27 -32.66
N LEU A 293 -12.98 6.18 -31.79
CA LEU A 293 -13.40 6.26 -30.39
C LEU A 293 -14.93 6.47 -30.24
N ARG A 294 -15.57 7.10 -31.24
CA ARG A 294 -17.02 7.32 -31.25
C ARG A 294 -17.82 6.03 -31.46
N TYR A 295 -17.20 5.01 -32.04
CA TYR A 295 -17.83 3.74 -32.42
C TYR A 295 -17.37 2.56 -31.56
N ILE A 296 -16.74 2.84 -30.41
CA ILE A 296 -16.32 1.82 -29.44
C ILE A 296 -17.53 1.06 -28.88
N PRO A 297 -17.50 -0.28 -28.76
CA PRO A 297 -18.63 -1.06 -28.23
C PRO A 297 -19.14 -0.60 -26.84
N PRO A 298 -18.29 -0.26 -25.86
CA PRO A 298 -18.73 0.38 -24.61
C PRO A 298 -19.64 1.61 -24.74
N ARG A 299 -19.60 2.33 -25.87
CA ARG A 299 -20.53 3.43 -26.14
C ARG A 299 -21.90 2.97 -26.60
N PHE A 300 -22.08 1.70 -26.95
CA PHE A 300 -23.36 1.12 -27.35
C PHE A 300 -23.89 0.09 -26.34
N ASP A 301 -23.02 -0.58 -25.59
CA ASP A 301 -23.36 -1.47 -24.49
C ASP A 301 -22.46 -1.17 -23.28
N GLU A 302 -23.06 -0.75 -22.15
CA GLU A 302 -22.36 -0.43 -20.91
C GLU A 302 -22.15 -1.68 -20.01
N LEU A 303 -22.85 -2.77 -20.31
CA LEU A 303 -22.88 -4.01 -19.53
C LEU A 303 -21.84 -5.05 -19.99
N ILE A 304 -20.92 -4.69 -20.87
CA ILE A 304 -19.85 -5.58 -21.31
C ILE A 304 -18.97 -5.94 -20.11
N ILE A 305 -18.99 -7.22 -19.69
CA ILE A 305 -18.18 -7.73 -18.58
C ILE A 305 -16.87 -8.34 -19.09
N LEU A 306 -16.95 -9.03 -20.23
CA LEU A 306 -15.81 -9.71 -20.83
C LEU A 306 -14.80 -8.69 -21.37
N PRO A 307 -13.49 -9.01 -21.33
CA PRO A 307 -12.46 -8.08 -21.79
C PRO A 307 -12.56 -7.88 -23.31
N LEU A 308 -12.44 -6.63 -23.73
CA LEU A 308 -12.26 -6.27 -25.15
C LEU A 308 -10.77 -6.05 -25.41
N PRO A 309 -10.08 -6.97 -26.12
CA PRO A 309 -8.68 -6.81 -26.43
C PRO A 309 -8.45 -5.61 -27.35
N PHE A 310 -7.27 -5.01 -27.29
CA PHE A 310 -6.82 -3.88 -28.12
C PHE A 310 -7.50 -2.54 -27.89
N LEU A 311 -8.63 -2.50 -27.17
CA LEU A 311 -9.33 -1.27 -26.86
C LEU A 311 -8.45 -0.28 -26.07
N ASP A 312 -7.62 -0.78 -25.16
CA ASP A 312 -6.64 0.02 -24.43
C ASP A 312 -5.58 0.63 -25.37
N GLN A 313 -5.05 -0.16 -26.32
CA GLN A 313 -4.08 0.32 -27.30
C GLN A 313 -4.66 1.41 -28.20
N MET A 314 -5.91 1.25 -28.68
CA MET A 314 -6.59 2.26 -29.48
C MET A 314 -6.74 3.59 -28.73
N ILE A 315 -7.01 3.55 -27.42
CA ILE A 315 -7.11 4.76 -26.59
C ILE A 315 -5.74 5.43 -26.43
N VAL A 316 -4.67 4.65 -26.23
CA VAL A 316 -3.30 5.14 -26.12
C VAL A 316 -2.86 5.83 -27.42
N GLU A 317 -3.13 5.22 -28.57
CA GLU A 317 -2.77 5.79 -29.86
C GLU A 317 -3.63 7.03 -30.20
N ALA A 318 -4.93 7.00 -29.92
CA ALA A 318 -5.81 8.17 -30.09
C ALA A 318 -5.42 9.35 -29.17
N TYR A 319 -4.80 9.09 -28.02
CA TYR A 319 -4.28 10.15 -27.15
C TYR A 319 -3.17 10.96 -27.85
N ARG A 320 -2.35 10.33 -28.70
CA ARG A 320 -1.27 11.01 -29.46
C ARG A 320 -1.84 12.01 -30.48
N GLU A 321 -3.00 11.72 -31.04
CA GLU A 321 -3.70 12.59 -32.01
C GLU A 321 -4.52 13.68 -31.30
N ASN A 322 -5.36 13.31 -30.33
CA ASN A 322 -6.20 14.25 -29.60
C ASN A 322 -6.35 13.85 -28.11
N PRO A 323 -5.55 14.46 -27.22
CA PRO A 323 -5.57 14.16 -25.79
C PRO A 323 -6.94 14.36 -25.13
N SER A 324 -7.72 15.35 -25.59
CA SER A 324 -9.00 15.69 -24.97
C SER A 324 -10.05 14.59 -25.15
N SER A 325 -10.15 14.03 -26.36
CA SER A 325 -11.12 12.97 -26.68
C SER A 325 -10.77 11.63 -26.03
N ALA A 326 -9.47 11.32 -25.94
CA ALA A 326 -9.02 10.13 -25.22
C ALA A 326 -9.30 10.22 -23.71
N ARG A 327 -9.07 11.39 -23.09
CA ARG A 327 -9.40 11.64 -21.67
C ARG A 327 -10.89 11.52 -21.40
N GLU A 328 -11.74 12.13 -22.24
CA GLU A 328 -13.21 11.99 -22.14
C GLU A 328 -13.64 10.52 -22.20
N THR A 329 -13.01 9.74 -23.07
CA THR A 329 -13.30 8.30 -23.21
C THR A 329 -12.87 7.51 -21.97
N ILE A 330 -11.71 7.80 -21.40
CA ILE A 330 -11.24 7.17 -20.15
C ILE A 330 -12.18 7.49 -18.98
N ASP A 331 -12.61 8.75 -18.86
CA ASP A 331 -13.56 9.17 -17.82
C ASP A 331 -14.92 8.49 -17.99
N TYR A 332 -15.42 8.40 -19.24
CA TYR A 332 -16.63 7.65 -19.55
C TYR A 332 -16.52 6.16 -19.15
N LEU A 333 -15.42 5.49 -19.52
CA LEU A 333 -15.20 4.08 -19.19
C LEU A 333 -15.08 3.86 -17.67
N THR A 334 -14.54 4.84 -16.94
CA THR A 334 -14.36 4.75 -15.48
C THR A 334 -15.68 4.93 -14.73
N THR A 335 -16.53 5.87 -15.19
CA THR A 335 -17.74 6.31 -14.48
C THR A 335 -19.02 5.60 -14.92
N SER A 336 -19.10 5.16 -16.18
CA SER A 336 -20.36 4.84 -16.84
C SER A 336 -20.40 3.43 -17.45
N THR A 337 -19.37 2.60 -17.22
CA THR A 337 -19.30 1.23 -17.77
C THR A 337 -18.64 0.25 -16.79
N ASN A 338 -18.77 -1.05 -17.06
CA ASN A 338 -18.04 -2.10 -16.33
C ASN A 338 -16.58 -2.31 -16.80
N GLN A 339 -16.06 -1.47 -17.70
CA GLN A 339 -14.74 -1.62 -18.33
C GLN A 339 -13.64 -0.77 -17.68
N GLN A 340 -13.73 -0.54 -16.36
CA GLN A 340 -12.73 0.22 -15.59
C GLN A 340 -11.30 -0.33 -15.75
N LYS A 341 -11.16 -1.66 -15.90
CA LYS A 341 -9.85 -2.30 -16.12
C LYS A 341 -9.18 -1.84 -17.42
N VAL A 342 -9.96 -1.60 -18.47
CA VAL A 342 -9.43 -1.11 -19.76
C VAL A 342 -8.99 0.35 -19.63
N ALA A 343 -9.78 1.18 -18.95
CA ALA A 343 -9.40 2.56 -18.64
C ALA A 343 -8.07 2.62 -17.86
N VAL A 344 -7.90 1.80 -16.81
CA VAL A 344 -6.64 1.71 -16.04
C VAL A 344 -5.45 1.31 -16.93
N ARG A 345 -5.60 0.30 -17.78
CA ARG A 345 -4.53 -0.14 -18.71
C ARG A 345 -4.18 0.93 -19.74
N ALA A 346 -5.18 1.63 -20.27
CA ALA A 346 -4.98 2.75 -21.18
C ALA A 346 -4.25 3.90 -20.49
N THR A 347 -4.62 4.26 -19.26
CA THR A 347 -3.90 5.27 -18.45
C THR A 347 -2.45 4.87 -18.22
N ILE A 348 -2.17 3.59 -17.91
CA ILE A 348 -0.80 3.08 -17.77
C ILE A 348 -0.02 3.21 -19.08
N GLY A 349 -0.64 2.84 -20.21
CA GLY A 349 -0.05 2.97 -21.54
C GLY A 349 0.28 4.41 -21.89
N ILE A 350 -0.67 5.34 -21.70
CA ILE A 350 -0.47 6.78 -21.94
C ILE A 350 0.61 7.34 -21.03
N THR A 351 0.61 6.96 -19.75
CA THR A 351 1.64 7.41 -18.80
C THR A 351 3.03 6.93 -19.24
N ALA A 352 3.16 5.65 -19.62
CA ALA A 352 4.41 5.11 -20.13
C ALA A 352 4.86 5.82 -21.42
N ASP A 353 3.94 6.12 -22.33
CA ASP A 353 4.23 6.85 -23.57
C ASP A 353 4.73 8.27 -23.32
N ILE A 354 4.08 9.01 -22.42
CA ILE A 354 4.50 10.37 -22.02
C ILE A 354 5.90 10.34 -21.42
N LEU A 355 6.14 9.45 -20.45
CA LEU A 355 7.45 9.34 -19.79
C LEU A 355 8.56 8.86 -20.74
N ASN A 356 8.23 8.00 -21.70
CA ASN A 356 9.16 7.53 -22.73
C ASN A 356 9.46 8.60 -23.80
N GLY A 357 8.54 9.55 -24.00
CA GLY A 357 8.69 10.67 -24.92
C GLY A 357 9.77 11.67 -24.52
N CYS A 358 10.21 11.68 -23.25
CA CYS A 358 11.22 12.61 -22.74
C CYS A 358 12.60 12.32 -23.34
N GLN A 359 13.18 13.33 -24.01
CA GLN A 359 14.51 13.26 -24.61
C GLN A 359 15.48 14.24 -23.98
N ARG A 360 14.97 15.37 -23.49
CA ARG A 360 15.74 16.46 -22.89
C ARG A 360 15.40 16.63 -21.41
N LEU A 361 16.23 17.41 -20.73
CA LEU A 361 15.99 17.77 -19.33
C LEU A 361 14.73 18.62 -19.17
N GLU A 362 14.45 19.52 -20.13
CA GLU A 362 13.24 20.35 -20.17
C GLU A 362 11.97 19.50 -20.21
N ASP A 363 11.96 18.43 -21.01
CA ASP A 363 10.82 17.52 -21.09
C ASP A 363 10.51 16.90 -19.73
N ILE A 364 11.55 16.58 -18.93
CA ILE A 364 11.38 16.02 -17.58
C ILE A 364 10.76 17.04 -16.63
N LEU A 365 11.05 18.33 -16.79
CA LEU A 365 10.48 19.40 -15.96
C LEU A 365 8.98 19.59 -16.21
N ASP A 366 8.50 19.34 -17.42
CA ASP A 366 7.10 19.59 -17.80
C ASP A 366 6.15 18.41 -17.53
N ILE A 367 6.67 17.26 -17.14
CA ILE A 367 5.88 16.03 -16.88
C ILE A 367 4.79 16.26 -15.85
N ALA A 368 5.12 16.94 -14.75
CA ALA A 368 4.14 17.22 -13.70
C ALA A 368 2.92 17.98 -14.24
N ASN A 369 3.12 18.88 -15.21
CA ASN A 369 2.04 19.62 -15.87
C ASN A 369 1.24 18.72 -16.83
N GLN A 370 1.92 17.84 -17.57
CA GLN A 370 1.29 16.95 -18.54
C GLN A 370 0.44 15.83 -17.90
N LEU A 371 0.80 15.39 -16.69
CA LEU A 371 0.12 14.30 -15.96
C LEU A 371 -0.92 14.78 -14.95
N THR A 372 -1.21 16.08 -14.86
CA THR A 372 -2.20 16.69 -13.94
C THR A 372 -3.60 16.08 -13.99
N TRP A 373 -3.99 15.50 -15.13
CA TRP A 373 -5.31 14.92 -15.35
C TRP A 373 -5.49 13.53 -14.74
N ILE A 374 -4.41 12.88 -14.29
CA ILE A 374 -4.50 11.55 -13.65
C ILE A 374 -5.10 11.73 -12.24
N PRO A 375 -6.11 10.92 -11.87
CA PRO A 375 -6.74 11.04 -10.55
C PRO A 375 -5.74 10.77 -9.42
N SER A 376 -5.89 11.49 -8.31
CA SER A 376 -5.16 11.28 -7.06
C SER A 376 -6.13 10.67 -6.03
N PRO A 377 -5.92 9.44 -5.54
CA PRO A 377 -4.75 8.57 -5.75
C PRO A 377 -4.72 7.90 -7.15
N PRO A 378 -3.52 7.68 -7.72
CA PRO A 378 -3.37 6.96 -8.98
C PRO A 378 -3.85 5.51 -8.87
N PRO A 379 -4.14 4.84 -10.00
CA PRO A 379 -4.50 3.42 -10.01
C PRO A 379 -3.49 2.57 -9.23
N LYS A 380 -3.96 1.53 -8.52
CA LYS A 380 -3.11 0.67 -7.64
C LYS A 380 -1.84 0.16 -8.33
N GLU A 381 -1.90 -0.08 -9.64
CA GLU A 381 -0.78 -0.55 -10.47
C GLU A 381 0.29 0.54 -10.70
N LEU A 382 -0.09 1.82 -10.73
CA LEU A 382 0.82 2.97 -10.85
C LEU A 382 1.20 3.59 -9.50
N GLY A 383 0.50 3.23 -8.42
CA GLY A 383 0.61 3.88 -7.12
C GLY A 383 2.00 3.86 -6.48
N LEU A 384 2.87 2.95 -6.89
CA LEU A 384 4.27 2.91 -6.43
C LEU A 384 5.25 3.64 -7.36
N VAL A 385 4.95 3.69 -8.67
CA VAL A 385 5.92 4.09 -9.69
C VAL A 385 5.73 5.55 -10.12
N LEU A 386 4.48 5.97 -10.36
CA LEU A 386 4.17 7.31 -10.83
C LEU A 386 4.59 8.41 -9.83
N PRO A 387 4.31 8.30 -8.52
CA PRO A 387 4.75 9.31 -7.56
C PRO A 387 6.27 9.51 -7.56
N GLN A 388 7.04 8.42 -7.66
CA GLN A 388 8.51 8.50 -7.69
C GLN A 388 9.02 9.28 -8.92
N PHE A 389 8.45 9.05 -10.11
CA PHE A 389 8.81 9.83 -11.30
C PHE A 389 8.43 11.32 -11.17
N LEU A 390 7.31 11.63 -10.51
CA LEU A 390 6.89 13.01 -10.25
C LEU A 390 7.83 13.70 -9.23
N ASP A 391 8.23 12.99 -8.16
CA ASP A 391 9.19 13.49 -7.17
C ASP A 391 10.57 13.72 -7.80
N ILE A 392 10.99 12.84 -8.71
CA ILE A 392 12.22 13.01 -9.50
C ILE A 392 12.12 14.26 -10.39
N SER A 393 11.00 14.43 -11.11
CA SER A 393 10.76 15.63 -11.93
C SER A 393 10.82 16.92 -11.09
N GLN A 394 10.20 16.92 -9.91
CA GLN A 394 10.23 18.05 -8.99
C GLN A 394 11.65 18.33 -8.46
N SER A 395 12.41 17.28 -8.14
CA SER A 395 13.80 17.41 -7.69
C SER A 395 14.71 17.98 -8.78
N VAL A 396 14.50 17.57 -10.04
CA VAL A 396 15.19 18.13 -11.21
C VAL A 396 14.78 19.60 -11.43
N ARG A 397 13.53 19.97 -11.15
CA ARG A 397 13.10 21.39 -11.17
C ARG A 397 13.82 22.21 -10.11
N ALA A 398 13.94 21.67 -8.89
CA ALA A 398 14.69 22.32 -7.81
C ALA A 398 16.18 22.47 -8.17
N SER A 399 16.77 21.47 -8.83
CA SER A 399 18.17 21.56 -9.28
C SER A 399 18.36 22.64 -10.35
N GLN A 400 17.41 22.84 -11.26
CA GLN A 400 17.47 23.90 -12.28
C GLN A 400 17.25 25.31 -11.70
N ALA A 401 16.38 25.44 -10.69
CA ALA A 401 16.12 26.69 -10.00
C ALA A 401 17.30 27.19 -9.14
N ALA A 402 18.28 26.34 -8.85
CA ALA A 402 19.44 26.74 -8.07
C ALA A 402 20.30 27.79 -8.79
N THR A 403 20.80 28.75 -8.01
CA THR A 403 21.54 29.92 -8.52
C THR A 403 22.94 29.57 -9.01
N THR A 404 23.60 28.58 -8.40
CA THR A 404 25.02 28.27 -8.60
C THR A 404 25.22 26.97 -9.37
N SER A 405 26.12 26.93 -10.36
CA SER A 405 26.44 25.73 -11.17
C SER A 405 26.81 24.52 -10.30
N TYR A 406 27.63 24.71 -9.27
CA TYR A 406 27.96 23.66 -8.30
C TYR A 406 26.72 23.13 -7.57
N ARG A 407 25.83 24.01 -7.12
CA ARG A 407 24.58 23.62 -6.43
C ARG A 407 23.61 22.92 -7.37
N ARG A 408 23.56 23.30 -8.65
CA ARG A 408 22.79 22.58 -9.68
C ARG A 408 23.30 21.15 -9.85
N TYR A 409 24.62 20.97 -9.89
CA TYR A 409 25.28 19.66 -9.94
C TYR A 409 24.95 18.82 -8.69
N GLU A 410 25.08 19.40 -7.49
CA GLU A 410 24.83 18.69 -6.23
C GLU A 410 23.37 18.23 -6.09
N LEU A 411 22.42 19.11 -6.44
CA LEU A 411 20.98 18.82 -6.37
C LEU A 411 20.51 17.80 -7.42
N LEU A 412 21.34 17.45 -8.40
CA LEU A 412 21.06 16.34 -9.32
C LEU A 412 21.44 14.96 -8.75
N ASN A 413 22.21 14.88 -7.65
CA ASN A 413 22.53 13.59 -7.03
C ASN A 413 21.29 12.86 -6.48
N PRO A 414 20.39 13.51 -5.69
CA PRO A 414 19.19 12.84 -5.20
C PRO A 414 18.30 12.23 -6.29
N PRO A 415 17.90 12.93 -7.39
CA PRO A 415 17.07 12.32 -8.42
C PRO A 415 17.76 11.18 -9.18
N ILE A 416 19.09 11.23 -9.36
CA ILE A 416 19.86 10.14 -9.95
C ILE A 416 19.83 8.90 -9.06
N ASN A 417 20.07 9.06 -7.76
CA ASN A 417 20.02 7.96 -6.80
C ASN A 417 18.61 7.37 -6.70
N ALA A 418 17.58 8.22 -6.66
CA ALA A 418 16.18 7.79 -6.65
C ALA A 418 15.82 6.98 -7.92
N LEU A 419 16.30 7.38 -9.10
CA LEU A 419 16.10 6.60 -10.33
C LEU A 419 16.84 5.25 -10.31
N GLN A 420 18.04 5.20 -9.73
CA GLN A 420 18.77 3.94 -9.57
C GLN A 420 18.05 2.99 -8.60
N GLU A 421 17.54 3.52 -7.50
CA GLU A 421 16.75 2.77 -6.53
C GLU A 421 15.44 2.27 -7.15
N LEU A 422 14.72 3.13 -7.88
CA LEU A 422 13.52 2.76 -8.63
C LEU A 422 13.84 1.66 -9.65
N LYS A 423 14.94 1.76 -10.40
CA LYS A 423 15.38 0.73 -11.35
C LYS A 423 15.61 -0.62 -10.64
N ASN A 424 16.29 -0.61 -9.50
CA ASN A 424 16.54 -1.82 -8.71
C ASN A 424 15.22 -2.41 -8.17
N ASN A 425 14.36 -1.57 -7.61
CA ASN A 425 13.06 -1.98 -7.08
C ASN A 425 12.15 -2.56 -8.18
N LEU A 426 12.20 -2.00 -9.40
CA LEU A 426 11.49 -2.55 -10.55
C LEU A 426 12.08 -3.89 -11.02
N ALA A 427 13.41 -4.04 -11.00
CA ALA A 427 14.08 -5.29 -11.39
C ALA A 427 13.75 -6.46 -10.45
N PHE A 428 13.61 -6.20 -9.15
CA PHE A 428 13.25 -7.21 -8.14
C PHE A 428 11.74 -7.25 -7.83
N GLY A 429 10.93 -6.47 -8.53
CA GLY A 429 9.49 -6.38 -8.32
C GLY A 429 8.73 -7.62 -8.83
N LYS A 430 7.61 -7.97 -8.18
CA LYS A 430 6.76 -9.11 -8.58
C LYS A 430 6.10 -8.95 -9.96
N ASN A 431 6.03 -7.74 -10.51
CA ASN A 431 5.29 -7.42 -11.73
C ASN A 431 6.23 -7.22 -12.95
N ALA A 432 6.54 -8.31 -13.65
CA ALA A 432 7.45 -8.30 -14.81
C ALA A 432 7.04 -7.33 -15.94
N SER A 433 5.73 -7.15 -16.19
CA SER A 433 5.22 -6.23 -17.23
C SER A 433 5.47 -4.74 -16.91
N LEU A 434 5.43 -4.37 -15.62
CA LEU A 434 5.77 -3.01 -15.21
C LEU A 434 7.28 -2.79 -15.24
N ALA A 435 8.06 -3.80 -14.84
CA ALA A 435 9.51 -3.74 -14.86
C ALA A 435 10.06 -3.52 -16.29
N THR A 436 9.51 -4.20 -17.30
CA THR A 436 9.95 -4.02 -18.69
C THR A 436 9.54 -2.65 -19.25
N LYS A 437 8.30 -2.21 -19.01
CA LYS A 437 7.80 -0.90 -19.50
C LYS A 437 8.50 0.28 -18.82
N PHE A 438 8.56 0.31 -17.49
CA PHE A 438 9.10 1.46 -16.74
C PHE A 438 10.61 1.36 -16.47
N GLY A 439 11.20 0.17 -16.50
CA GLY A 439 12.64 0.00 -16.31
C GLY A 439 13.45 0.62 -17.46
N SER A 440 13.00 0.44 -18.71
CA SER A 440 13.63 1.08 -19.88
C SER A 440 13.51 2.61 -19.84
N ILE A 441 12.37 3.12 -19.36
CA ILE A 441 12.12 4.56 -19.16
C ILE A 441 13.06 5.12 -18.08
N ALA A 442 13.15 4.45 -16.92
CA ALA A 442 14.05 4.85 -15.83
C ALA A 442 15.51 4.89 -16.29
N GLU A 443 15.94 3.92 -17.11
CA GLU A 443 17.28 3.89 -17.68
C GLU A 443 17.53 5.02 -18.70
N ARG A 444 16.53 5.39 -19.49
CA ARG A 444 16.62 6.55 -20.39
C ARG A 444 16.77 7.84 -19.61
N TRP A 445 15.94 8.06 -18.59
CA TRP A 445 16.03 9.25 -17.73
C TRP A 445 17.35 9.30 -16.97
N LEU A 446 17.83 8.16 -16.46
CA LEU A 446 19.13 8.07 -15.80
C LEU A 446 20.25 8.53 -16.74
N ARG A 447 20.23 8.10 -18.02
CA ARG A 447 21.19 8.58 -19.04
C ARG A 447 21.09 10.08 -19.28
N ILE A 448 19.88 10.64 -19.36
CA ILE A 448 19.66 12.09 -19.54
C ILE A 448 20.25 12.86 -18.34
N LEU A 449 19.91 12.45 -17.12
CA LEU A 449 20.38 13.13 -15.90
C LEU A 449 21.89 12.97 -15.69
N GLN A 450 22.47 11.80 -15.98
CA GLN A 450 23.92 11.60 -15.92
C GLN A 450 24.67 12.44 -16.96
N THR A 451 24.09 12.62 -18.15
CA THR A 451 24.68 13.50 -19.18
C THR A 451 24.63 14.96 -18.72
N ALA A 452 23.48 15.41 -18.21
CA ALA A 452 23.34 16.75 -17.64
C ALA A 452 24.29 16.97 -16.44
N GLN A 453 24.46 15.95 -15.60
CA GLN A 453 25.37 15.97 -14.47
C GLN A 453 26.83 16.16 -14.91
N ARG A 454 27.29 15.43 -15.93
CA ARG A 454 28.66 15.59 -16.46
C ARG A 454 28.92 17.00 -16.99
N ILE A 455 27.95 17.56 -17.74
CA ILE A 455 28.05 18.93 -18.26
C ILE A 455 28.13 19.92 -17.10
N LEU A 456 27.28 19.77 -16.09
CA LEU A 456 27.30 20.66 -14.92
C LEU A 456 28.55 20.48 -14.06
N GLU A 457 29.12 19.28 -14.00
CA GLU A 457 30.39 19.03 -13.31
C GLU A 457 31.54 19.77 -13.99
N GLU A 458 31.60 19.74 -15.33
CA GLU A 458 32.60 20.49 -16.09
C GLU A 458 32.43 22.00 -15.90
N THR A 459 31.21 22.51 -15.99
CA THR A 459 30.92 23.94 -15.73
C THR A 459 31.22 24.34 -14.29
N ALA A 460 30.96 23.46 -13.31
CA ALA A 460 31.29 23.71 -11.92
C ALA A 460 32.81 23.70 -11.65
N LYS A 461 33.56 22.83 -12.36
CA LYS A 461 35.03 22.88 -12.33
C LYS A 461 35.57 24.18 -12.94
N GLN A 462 34.90 24.71 -13.98
CA GLN A 462 35.25 25.98 -14.59
C GLN A 462 34.92 27.19 -13.71
N SER A 463 33.86 27.14 -12.88
CA SER A 463 33.52 28.24 -11.98
C SER A 463 34.50 28.41 -10.81
N GLN A 464 35.42 27.45 -10.61
CA GLN A 464 36.49 27.45 -9.60
C GLN A 464 36.03 27.75 -8.15
N GLU A 465 34.74 27.55 -7.85
CA GLU A 465 34.21 27.77 -6.51
C GLU A 465 34.71 26.69 -5.54
N ILE A 466 34.89 27.07 -4.28
CA ILE A 466 35.32 26.16 -3.23
C ILE A 466 34.12 25.30 -2.82
N ARG A 467 34.28 23.98 -2.93
CA ARG A 467 33.27 23.01 -2.51
C ARG A 467 32.96 23.13 -1.02
N GLN A 468 31.69 23.25 -0.67
CA GLN A 468 31.26 23.19 0.73
C GLN A 468 31.34 21.75 1.25
N VAL A 469 32.24 21.53 2.21
CA VAL A 469 32.54 20.20 2.79
C VAL A 469 32.14 20.11 4.26
N TYR A 470 31.93 21.24 4.93
CA TYR A 470 31.55 21.28 6.34
C TYR A 470 30.04 21.13 6.50
N ILE A 471 29.59 20.41 7.52
CA ILE A 471 28.17 20.17 7.80
C ILE A 471 27.88 20.64 9.22
N ALA A 472 27.47 21.90 9.41
CA ALA A 472 27.11 22.39 10.73
C ALA A 472 25.69 21.94 11.13
N GLY A 473 25.54 21.49 12.37
CA GLY A 473 24.24 21.32 13.04
C GLY A 473 23.64 19.91 12.98
N ASN A 474 23.59 19.31 11.80
CA ASN A 474 23.01 17.97 11.62
C ASN A 474 23.95 16.87 12.12
N SER A 475 23.37 15.78 12.65
CA SER A 475 24.14 14.56 12.92
C SER A 475 24.66 13.96 11.62
N LEU A 476 25.91 13.49 11.63
CA LEU A 476 26.58 12.96 10.45
C LEU A 476 26.05 11.55 10.15
N GLU A 477 25.56 11.35 8.93
CA GLU A 477 25.14 10.04 8.42
C GLU A 477 26.32 9.35 7.71
N PRO A 478 26.64 8.09 8.03
CA PRO A 478 27.76 7.37 7.42
C PRO A 478 27.71 7.29 5.89
N GLN A 479 26.50 7.25 5.31
CA GLN A 479 26.30 7.14 3.86
C GLN A 479 26.70 8.42 3.11
N THR A 480 26.38 9.59 3.68
CA THR A 480 26.59 10.91 3.04
C THR A 480 27.89 11.57 3.50
N ALA A 481 28.25 11.39 4.77
CA ALA A 481 29.37 12.07 5.42
C ALA A 481 30.61 11.17 5.61
N LYS A 482 30.71 10.04 4.89
CA LYS A 482 31.78 9.01 4.92
C LYS A 482 33.04 9.38 5.71
N TYR A 483 33.90 10.25 5.15
CA TYR A 483 35.21 10.60 5.73
C TYR A 483 35.21 11.84 6.63
N ARG A 484 34.07 12.52 6.80
CA ARG A 484 33.95 13.78 7.56
C ARG A 484 33.91 13.57 9.08
N PHE A 485 33.62 12.35 9.54
CA PHE A 485 33.70 12.00 10.95
C PHE A 485 35.17 11.70 11.32
N LYS A 486 35.77 12.56 12.16
CA LYS A 486 37.17 12.51 12.58
C LYS A 486 37.30 12.31 14.09
N GLY A 487 38.37 11.63 14.50
CA GLY A 487 38.70 11.39 15.89
C GLY A 487 37.84 10.34 16.61
N ARG A 488 37.88 10.37 17.95
CA ARG A 488 37.10 9.50 18.87
C ARG A 488 37.45 8.01 18.84
N ILE A 489 38.65 7.69 18.37
CA ILE A 489 39.12 6.31 18.26
C ILE A 489 39.26 5.67 19.64
N ASP A 490 39.61 6.47 20.65
CA ASP A 490 39.66 6.12 22.06
C ASP A 490 38.30 5.61 22.58
N ILE A 491 37.22 6.35 22.33
CA ILE A 491 35.87 5.98 22.77
C ILE A 491 35.42 4.68 22.10
N PHE A 492 35.61 4.53 20.78
CA PHE A 492 35.23 3.31 20.09
C PHE A 492 36.01 2.09 20.60
N ARG A 493 37.30 2.25 20.86
CA ARG A 493 38.14 1.19 21.43
C ARG A 493 37.70 0.82 22.84
N GLU A 494 37.35 1.79 23.68
CA GLU A 494 36.85 1.53 25.03
C GLU A 494 35.49 0.82 24.97
N ILE A 495 34.56 1.25 24.12
CA ILE A 495 33.28 0.56 23.89
C ILE A 495 33.52 -0.88 23.44
N GLU A 496 34.39 -1.11 22.46
CA GLU A 496 34.72 -2.45 21.97
C GLU A 496 35.31 -3.34 23.06
N THR A 497 36.29 -2.82 23.82
CA THR A 497 36.94 -3.56 24.92
C THR A 497 35.94 -3.94 26.01
N LEU A 498 35.07 -3.02 26.40
CA LEU A 498 34.05 -3.26 27.42
C LEU A 498 32.97 -4.21 26.91
N THR A 499 32.61 -4.11 25.62
CA THR A 499 31.59 -4.95 24.99
C THR A 499 32.07 -6.39 24.82
N LEU A 500 33.37 -6.62 24.65
CA LEU A 500 33.99 -7.96 24.55
C LEU A 500 34.28 -8.60 25.91
N SER A 501 34.28 -7.83 27.00
CA SER A 501 34.52 -8.35 28.35
C SER A 501 33.44 -9.37 28.77
N ASP A 502 33.79 -10.32 29.65
CA ASP A 502 32.87 -11.37 30.11
C ASP A 502 31.79 -10.87 31.08
N GLN A 503 31.95 -9.65 31.60
CA GLN A 503 30.96 -9.00 32.45
C GLN A 503 30.13 -8.02 31.61
N SER A 504 28.81 -8.23 31.55
CA SER A 504 27.88 -7.28 30.92
C SER A 504 27.81 -6.00 31.74
N GLN A 505 28.63 -5.02 31.40
CA GLN A 505 28.60 -3.68 31.99
C GLN A 505 27.65 -2.77 31.21
N VAL A 506 26.93 -1.92 31.93
CA VAL A 506 26.14 -0.86 31.30
C VAL A 506 27.09 0.24 30.87
N LEU A 507 26.98 0.72 29.65
CA LEU A 507 27.76 1.85 29.16
C LEU A 507 26.91 3.11 29.23
N LEU A 508 27.47 4.20 29.77
CA LEU A 508 26.86 5.52 29.72
C LEU A 508 27.77 6.47 28.95
N LEU A 509 27.39 6.81 27.73
CA LEU A 509 28.03 7.83 26.92
C LEU A 509 27.41 9.19 27.24
N TYR A 510 28.15 10.05 27.94
CA TYR A 510 27.65 11.38 28.32
C TYR A 510 28.57 12.48 27.81
N GLY A 511 28.00 13.65 27.52
CA GLY A 511 28.77 14.81 27.08
C GLY A 511 27.88 15.99 26.71
N GLY A 512 28.48 17.16 26.50
CA GLY A 512 27.76 18.38 26.14
C GLY A 512 26.90 18.24 24.87
N ARG A 513 25.96 19.17 24.66
CA ARG A 513 25.22 19.23 23.38
C ARG A 513 26.19 19.52 22.24
N ARG A 514 25.90 18.97 21.06
CA ARG A 514 26.68 19.18 19.83
C ARG A 514 28.16 18.72 19.89
N THR A 515 28.51 17.81 20.80
CA THR A 515 29.84 17.16 20.83
C THR A 515 30.00 15.97 19.87
N GLY A 516 28.91 15.58 19.19
CA GLY A 516 28.91 14.53 18.18
C GLY A 516 28.47 13.14 18.68
N LYS A 517 27.79 13.04 19.84
CA LYS A 517 27.31 11.76 20.41
C LYS A 517 26.51 10.90 19.44
N THR A 518 25.38 11.42 18.94
CA THR A 518 24.52 10.73 17.96
C THR A 518 25.29 10.36 16.69
N SER A 519 26.18 11.24 16.21
CA SER A 519 27.05 10.93 15.07
C SER A 519 28.00 9.77 15.38
N ALA A 520 28.61 9.71 16.57
CA ALA A 520 29.47 8.62 16.97
C ALA A 520 28.70 7.28 17.03
N LEU A 521 27.47 7.28 17.56
CA LEU A 521 26.61 6.09 17.58
C LEU A 521 26.28 5.57 16.18
N LYS A 522 26.00 6.47 15.22
CA LYS A 522 25.75 6.09 13.82
C LYS A 522 26.97 5.50 13.12
N TYR A 523 28.17 5.93 13.49
CA TYR A 523 29.44 5.43 12.92
C TYR A 523 29.94 4.14 13.57
N LEU A 524 29.36 3.76 14.71
CA LEU A 524 29.73 2.58 15.48
C LEU A 524 29.71 1.25 14.67
N PRO A 525 28.72 0.98 13.78
CA PRO A 525 28.73 -0.20 12.91
C PRO A 525 29.93 -0.32 11.96
N TYR A 526 30.60 0.81 11.66
CA TYR A 526 31.70 0.89 10.70
C TYR A 526 33.07 0.89 11.39
N ARG A 527 33.12 1.08 12.71
CA ARG A 527 34.36 1.27 13.49
C ARG A 527 34.66 0.13 14.48
N ILE A 528 33.68 -0.73 14.76
CA ILE A 528 33.80 -1.84 15.72
C ILE A 528 33.85 -3.20 15.00
N ALA A 529 34.45 -4.20 15.66
CA ALA A 529 34.51 -5.59 15.24
C ALA A 529 33.16 -6.16 14.75
N PRO A 530 33.20 -7.13 13.82
CA PRO A 530 31.99 -7.64 13.17
C PRO A 530 31.03 -8.41 14.08
N ASP A 531 31.53 -8.92 15.19
CA ASP A 531 30.79 -9.78 16.12
C ASP A 531 29.84 -8.97 17.03
N ILE A 532 30.02 -7.64 17.06
CA ILE A 532 29.18 -6.70 17.78
C ILE A 532 28.16 -6.09 16.80
N ILE A 533 26.88 -6.26 17.09
CA ILE A 533 25.77 -5.69 16.34
C ILE A 533 25.23 -4.48 17.10
N PRO A 534 25.61 -3.25 16.70
CA PRO A 534 25.03 -2.05 17.29
C PRO A 534 23.64 -1.74 16.74
N LEU A 535 22.69 -1.59 17.64
CA LEU A 535 21.29 -1.29 17.37
C LEU A 535 20.96 0.06 18.00
N LEU A 536 20.98 1.11 17.18
CA LEU A 536 20.59 2.47 17.58
C LEU A 536 19.07 2.60 17.67
N VAL A 537 18.59 3.10 18.80
CA VAL A 537 17.21 3.49 19.07
C VAL A 537 17.22 4.93 19.56
N ASP A 538 16.51 5.78 18.85
CA ASP A 538 16.30 7.19 19.19
C ASP A 538 15.08 7.31 20.11
N LEU A 539 15.34 7.74 21.36
CA LEU A 539 14.28 7.85 22.36
C LEU A 539 13.45 9.13 22.25
N GLN A 540 13.90 10.11 21.47
CA GLN A 540 13.16 11.35 21.23
C GLN A 540 11.86 11.07 20.47
N GLY A 541 11.90 10.19 19.47
CA GLY A 541 10.73 9.77 18.69
C GLY A 541 9.82 8.77 19.41
N THR A 542 10.34 7.99 20.39
CA THR A 542 9.53 7.06 21.20
C THR A 542 8.84 7.74 22.37
N ALA A 543 9.37 8.84 22.89
CA ALA A 543 8.74 9.63 23.96
C ALA A 543 7.39 10.26 23.56
N SER A 544 7.10 10.35 22.26
CA SER A 544 5.77 10.73 21.75
C SER A 544 4.69 9.66 22.01
N ALA A 545 5.08 8.42 22.33
CA ALA A 545 4.13 7.36 22.65
C ALA A 545 3.61 7.56 24.09
N THR A 546 2.33 7.93 24.22
CA THR A 546 1.65 8.09 25.50
C THR A 546 1.28 6.77 26.19
N THR A 547 1.59 5.63 25.57
CA THR A 547 1.22 4.29 26.05
C THR A 547 2.42 3.33 26.07
N LEU A 548 2.44 2.40 27.02
CA LEU A 548 3.47 1.35 27.12
C LEU A 548 3.52 0.46 25.87
N LYS A 549 2.36 0.19 25.27
CA LYS A 549 2.26 -0.53 24.00
C LYS A 549 2.94 0.24 22.86
N GLY A 550 2.61 1.53 22.71
CA GLY A 550 3.20 2.37 21.66
C GLY A 550 4.72 2.50 21.82
N PHE A 551 5.21 2.56 23.06
CA PHE A 551 6.65 2.52 23.35
C PHE A 551 7.28 1.21 22.85
N ALA A 552 6.70 0.05 23.21
CA ALA A 552 7.22 -1.26 22.82
C ALA A 552 7.19 -1.50 21.29
N GLU A 553 6.11 -1.12 20.62
CA GLU A 553 5.98 -1.20 19.16
C GLU A 553 7.03 -0.37 18.44
N ASN A 554 7.26 0.85 18.91
CA ASN A 554 8.22 1.76 18.31
C ASN A 554 9.67 1.33 18.60
N LEU A 555 9.96 0.85 19.81
CA LEU A 555 11.27 0.25 20.14
C LEU A 555 11.58 -0.95 19.24
N ALA A 556 10.65 -1.89 19.06
CA ALA A 556 10.87 -3.04 18.18
C ALA A 556 11.04 -2.63 16.71
N ARG A 557 10.22 -1.67 16.24
CA ARG A 557 10.32 -1.13 14.88
C ARG A 557 11.68 -0.50 14.62
N GLN A 558 12.16 0.35 15.53
CA GLN A 558 13.46 1.00 15.39
C GLN A 558 14.62 -0.01 15.40
N ILE A 559 14.57 -1.04 16.25
CA ILE A 559 15.57 -2.12 16.24
C ILE A 559 15.61 -2.82 14.87
N ILE A 560 14.45 -3.17 14.31
CA ILE A 560 14.36 -3.83 13.00
C ILE A 560 14.85 -2.90 11.88
N ASP A 561 14.43 -1.64 11.88
CA ASP A 561 14.82 -0.68 10.85
C ASP A 561 16.31 -0.36 10.90
N THR A 562 16.89 -0.21 12.11
CA THR A 562 18.33 -0.05 12.27
C THR A 562 19.08 -1.29 11.80
N ALA A 563 18.61 -2.50 12.14
CA ALA A 563 19.22 -3.73 11.68
C ALA A 563 19.23 -3.86 10.14
N ARG A 564 18.17 -3.39 9.46
CA ARG A 564 18.09 -3.34 7.99
C ARG A 564 19.06 -2.35 7.36
N ARG A 565 19.36 -1.25 8.07
CA ARG A 565 20.28 -0.18 7.60
C ARG A 565 21.75 -0.50 7.83
N LEU A 566 22.06 -1.53 8.62
CA LEU A 566 23.43 -1.94 8.85
C LEU A 566 24.11 -2.32 7.52
N PRO A 567 25.44 -2.11 7.39
CA PRO A 567 26.19 -2.53 6.21
C PRO A 567 26.20 -4.06 6.00
N ARG A 568 25.67 -4.84 6.96
CA ARG A 568 25.56 -6.29 6.89
C ARG A 568 24.10 -6.70 6.92
N THR A 569 23.72 -7.65 6.08
CA THR A 569 22.37 -8.20 6.03
C THR A 569 22.08 -9.05 7.28
N ILE A 570 21.42 -8.46 8.27
CA ILE A 570 20.90 -9.16 9.44
C ILE A 570 19.38 -9.10 9.36
N ASN A 571 18.76 -10.26 9.17
CA ASN A 571 17.31 -10.34 9.18
C ASN A 571 16.82 -10.65 10.59
N LEU A 572 16.15 -9.68 11.21
CA LEU A 572 15.50 -9.88 12.51
C LEU A 572 14.05 -10.33 12.30
N PRO A 573 13.53 -11.29 13.09
CA PRO A 573 12.12 -11.64 13.07
C PRO A 573 11.26 -10.44 13.49
N ASN A 574 10.02 -10.35 12.99
CA ASN A 574 9.07 -9.35 13.48
C ASN A 574 8.45 -9.84 14.80
N PRO A 575 8.21 -8.95 15.78
CA PRO A 575 7.52 -9.33 17.01
C PRO A 575 6.07 -9.70 16.74
N ASP A 576 5.52 -10.60 17.55
CA ASP A 576 4.11 -11.00 17.50
C ASP A 576 3.22 -9.84 17.96
N ALA A 577 2.48 -9.25 17.02
CA ALA A 577 1.62 -8.09 17.25
C ALA A 577 0.49 -8.36 18.25
N TYR A 578 0.02 -9.61 18.35
CA TYR A 578 -1.04 -9.99 19.29
C TYR A 578 -0.50 -10.03 20.72
N LYS A 579 0.63 -10.73 20.94
CA LYS A 579 1.28 -10.80 22.26
C LYS A 579 1.75 -9.44 22.75
N LEU A 580 2.26 -8.60 21.85
CA LEU A 580 2.69 -7.24 22.17
C LEU A 580 1.51 -6.33 22.56
N ALA A 581 0.30 -6.63 22.07
CA ALA A 581 -0.91 -5.89 22.43
C ALA A 581 -1.47 -6.30 23.81
N GLU A 582 -1.29 -7.57 24.22
CA GLU A 582 -1.70 -8.07 25.54
C GLU A 582 -0.72 -7.65 26.64
N ASP A 583 0.56 -7.99 26.50
CA ASP A 583 1.61 -7.60 27.46
C ASP A 583 2.92 -7.22 26.74
N PRO A 584 3.19 -5.91 26.57
CA PRO A 584 4.26 -5.44 25.70
C PRO A 584 5.66 -5.89 26.10
N PHE A 585 6.02 -5.86 27.40
CA PHE A 585 7.40 -6.11 27.83
C PHE A 585 7.80 -7.59 27.86
N PRO A 586 6.96 -8.53 28.35
CA PRO A 586 7.23 -9.96 28.22
C PRO A 586 7.26 -10.43 26.76
N ALA A 587 6.40 -9.86 25.90
CA ALA A 587 6.44 -10.12 24.47
C ALA A 587 7.78 -9.67 23.86
N LEU A 588 8.27 -8.47 24.21
CA LEU A 588 9.60 -8.00 23.80
C LEU A 588 10.72 -8.90 24.32
N GLN A 589 10.65 -9.36 25.57
CA GLN A 589 11.66 -10.26 26.14
C GLN A 589 11.74 -11.58 25.36
N THR A 590 10.58 -12.16 25.03
CA THR A 590 10.49 -13.39 24.24
C THR A 590 11.09 -13.17 22.86
N TRP A 591 10.75 -12.05 22.22
CA TRP A 591 11.27 -11.67 20.90
C TRP A 591 12.78 -11.44 20.89
N LEU A 592 13.35 -10.77 21.90
CA LEU A 592 14.80 -10.61 22.03
C LEU A 592 15.50 -11.96 22.21
N GLY A 593 14.90 -12.89 22.94
CA GLY A 593 15.41 -14.27 23.04
C GLY A 593 15.36 -15.05 21.71
N GLU A 594 14.39 -14.78 20.83
CA GLU A 594 14.36 -15.35 19.48
C GLU A 594 15.49 -14.76 18.60
N ILE A 595 15.81 -13.48 18.78
CA ILE A 595 16.93 -12.82 18.11
C ILE A 595 18.27 -13.44 18.53
N GLU A 596 18.46 -13.70 19.82
CA GLU A 596 19.66 -14.40 20.35
C GLU A 596 19.82 -15.78 19.73
N ARG A 597 18.75 -16.58 19.69
CA ARG A 597 18.78 -17.95 19.13
C ARG A 597 19.09 -17.97 17.64
N SER A 598 18.54 -17.02 16.88
CA SER A 598 18.75 -16.93 15.44
C SER A 598 20.14 -16.40 15.04
N ASN A 599 20.84 -15.73 15.96
CA ASN A 599 22.16 -15.13 15.72
C ASN A 599 23.19 -15.62 16.76
N SER A 600 23.33 -16.94 16.90
CA SER A 600 24.27 -17.55 17.83
C SER A 600 25.72 -17.06 17.59
N GLY A 601 26.37 -16.55 18.64
CA GLY A 601 27.77 -16.11 18.61
C GLY A 601 27.99 -14.61 18.40
N LYS A 602 26.92 -13.83 18.21
CA LYS A 602 27.02 -12.37 18.12
C LYS A 602 26.60 -11.70 19.43
N ARG A 603 27.17 -10.52 19.72
CA ARG A 603 26.76 -9.66 20.84
C ARG A 603 25.96 -8.49 20.30
N PHE A 604 24.84 -8.16 20.92
CA PHE A 604 23.97 -7.06 20.53
C PHE A 604 24.23 -5.87 21.45
N LEU A 605 24.63 -4.74 20.87
CA LEU A 605 24.82 -3.49 21.59
C LEU A 605 23.61 -2.59 21.33
N LEU A 606 22.68 -2.52 22.28
CA LEU A 606 21.50 -1.66 22.20
C LEU A 606 21.86 -0.25 22.65
N CYS A 607 21.96 0.67 21.69
CA CYS A 607 22.29 2.08 21.89
C CYS A 607 21.00 2.88 22.04
N LEU A 608 20.72 3.37 23.24
CA LEU A 608 19.56 4.20 23.58
C LEU A 608 20.00 5.66 23.61
N ASP A 609 19.72 6.41 22.54
CA ASP A 609 20.03 7.84 22.46
C ASP A 609 18.93 8.69 23.10
N GLU A 610 19.32 9.79 23.75
CA GLU A 610 18.44 10.63 24.59
C GLU A 610 17.66 9.86 25.66
N PHE A 611 18.36 9.02 26.44
CA PHE A 611 17.71 8.16 27.44
C PHE A 611 16.94 8.90 28.52
N GLU A 612 17.23 10.19 28.74
CA GLU A 612 16.52 11.02 29.72
C GLU A 612 15.01 11.13 29.42
N ARG A 613 14.61 10.95 28.16
CA ARG A 613 13.21 10.93 27.75
C ARG A 613 12.43 9.71 28.27
N LEU A 614 13.12 8.67 28.74
CA LEU A 614 12.44 7.55 29.42
C LEU A 614 11.77 8.00 30.71
N SER A 615 12.31 9.01 31.40
CA SER A 615 11.68 9.59 32.59
C SER A 615 10.31 10.20 32.25
N GLU A 616 10.17 10.82 31.08
CA GLU A 616 8.90 11.38 30.61
C GLU A 616 7.87 10.29 30.33
N VAL A 617 8.29 9.18 29.72
CA VAL A 617 7.41 8.02 29.47
C VAL A 617 6.95 7.40 30.79
N VAL A 618 7.85 7.27 31.77
CA VAL A 618 7.52 6.77 33.11
C VAL A 618 6.53 7.70 33.81
N ASN A 619 6.73 9.01 33.72
CA ASN A 619 5.82 10.01 34.31
C ASN A 619 4.44 10.00 33.62
N ALA A 620 4.40 9.89 32.29
CA ALA A 620 3.16 9.87 31.51
C ALA A 620 2.34 8.59 31.73
N THR A 621 3.01 7.44 31.84
CA THR A 621 2.35 6.14 32.04
C THR A 621 2.16 5.77 33.51
N ASN A 622 2.76 6.54 34.42
CA ASN A 622 2.85 6.28 35.86
C ASN A 622 3.32 4.85 36.19
N SER A 623 4.12 4.25 35.30
CA SER A 623 4.58 2.87 35.39
C SER A 623 6.07 2.77 35.15
N ARG A 624 6.76 2.05 36.03
CA ARG A 624 8.20 1.77 35.92
C ARG A 624 8.51 0.53 35.06
N ALA A 625 7.50 -0.01 34.37
CA ALA A 625 7.65 -1.20 33.52
C ALA A 625 8.79 -1.10 32.48
N PRO A 626 9.02 0.03 31.78
CA PRO A 626 10.16 0.16 30.85
C PRO A 626 11.52 0.00 31.53
N LEU A 627 11.68 0.57 32.73
CA LEU A 627 12.94 0.49 33.50
C LEU A 627 13.14 -0.92 34.06
N ASN A 628 12.07 -1.58 34.51
CA ASN A 628 12.12 -2.98 34.95
C ASN A 628 12.49 -3.92 33.81
N PHE A 629 11.98 -3.67 32.61
CA PHE A 629 12.37 -4.41 31.40
C PHE A 629 13.87 -4.26 31.12
N ILE A 630 14.39 -3.03 31.12
CA ILE A 630 15.83 -2.73 30.97
C ILE A 630 16.65 -3.49 32.03
N ARG A 631 16.22 -3.46 33.30
CA ARG A 631 16.89 -4.18 34.39
C ARG A 631 16.93 -5.69 34.14
N HIS A 632 15.83 -6.25 33.66
CA HIS A 632 15.76 -7.67 33.36
C HIS A 632 16.71 -8.05 32.23
N LEU A 633 16.82 -7.23 31.17
CA LEU A 633 17.81 -7.44 30.11
C LEU A 633 19.23 -7.49 30.68
N LEU A 634 19.57 -6.57 31.56
CA LEU A 634 20.89 -6.51 32.20
C LEU A 634 21.21 -7.73 33.07
N GLN A 635 20.21 -8.30 33.74
CA GLN A 635 20.42 -9.42 34.67
C GLN A 635 20.45 -10.79 33.98
N HIS A 636 19.65 -10.98 32.94
CA HIS A 636 19.38 -12.32 32.38
C HIS A 636 19.94 -12.55 30.98
N GLN A 637 20.23 -11.49 30.21
CA GLN A 637 20.64 -11.62 28.81
C GLN A 637 22.10 -11.21 28.58
N LYS A 638 23.02 -12.18 28.65
CA LYS A 638 24.47 -11.94 28.51
C LYS A 638 24.91 -11.47 27.12
N GLN A 639 24.10 -11.71 26.08
CA GLN A 639 24.42 -11.28 24.71
C GLN A 639 24.00 -9.84 24.44
N TRP A 640 23.13 -9.25 25.27
CA TRP A 640 22.66 -7.87 25.13
C TRP A 640 23.43 -6.95 26.07
N ILE A 641 24.02 -5.92 25.47
CA ILE A 641 24.79 -4.89 26.17
C ILE A 641 24.08 -3.56 25.92
N LEU A 642 23.90 -2.78 26.98
CA LEU A 642 23.19 -1.50 26.90
C LEU A 642 24.17 -0.34 26.89
N LEU A 643 23.99 0.56 25.93
CA LEU A 643 24.68 1.84 25.86
C LEU A 643 23.65 2.96 25.92
N PHE A 644 23.64 3.69 27.03
CA PHE A 644 22.84 4.90 27.20
C PHE A 644 23.63 6.10 26.69
N SER A 645 23.03 6.94 25.84
CA SER A 645 23.61 8.19 25.37
C SER A 645 22.77 9.37 25.82
N GLY A 646 23.40 10.35 26.47
CA GLY A 646 22.71 11.50 27.04
C GLY A 646 23.61 12.70 27.28
N SER A 647 23.00 13.75 27.81
CA SER A 647 23.66 14.99 28.21
C SER A 647 24.01 15.03 29.69
N HIS A 648 23.31 14.27 30.52
CA HIS A 648 23.47 14.26 31.98
C HIS A 648 24.39 13.14 32.48
N GLN A 649 25.09 13.43 33.58
CA GLN A 649 25.83 12.41 34.34
C GLN A 649 24.86 11.64 35.27
N LEU A 650 25.23 10.41 35.67
CA LEU A 650 24.50 9.63 36.68
C LEU A 650 24.13 10.42 37.95
N SER A 651 25.00 11.34 38.39
CA SER A 651 24.76 12.16 39.60
C SER A 651 23.70 13.25 39.42
N GLU A 652 23.35 13.58 38.18
CA GLU A 652 22.34 14.60 37.83
C GLU A 652 20.98 13.98 37.53
N LEU A 653 20.91 12.64 37.44
CA LEU A 653 19.67 11.91 37.21
C LEU A 653 18.86 11.75 38.50
N ASP A 654 17.55 11.51 38.34
CA ASP A 654 16.67 11.20 39.46
C ASP A 654 17.15 10.00 40.27
N ALA A 655 16.93 10.05 41.59
CA ALA A 655 17.46 9.07 42.54
C ALA A 655 17.14 7.61 42.18
N TYR A 656 15.99 7.35 41.54
CA TYR A 656 15.61 5.99 41.15
C TYR A 656 16.54 5.39 40.08
N TRP A 657 17.22 6.19 39.25
CA TRP A 657 18.16 5.68 38.24
C TRP A 657 19.35 4.95 38.87
N SER A 658 19.73 5.34 40.09
CA SER A 658 20.78 4.66 40.84
C SER A 658 20.48 3.17 41.10
N ASP A 659 19.20 2.80 41.22
CA ASP A 659 18.76 1.41 41.40
C ASP A 659 18.88 0.56 40.12
N TYR A 660 18.90 1.19 38.94
CA TYR A 660 18.97 0.52 37.64
C TYR A 660 20.38 0.54 37.03
N LEU A 661 21.21 1.51 37.43
CA LEU A 661 22.52 1.80 36.83
C LEU A 661 23.71 1.47 37.75
N ILE A 662 23.57 0.48 38.64
CA ILE A 662 24.55 0.13 39.70
C ILE A 662 25.95 -0.24 39.15
N ASN A 663 26.02 -0.88 37.97
CA ASN A 663 27.27 -1.30 37.32
C ASN A 663 27.50 -0.56 35.98
N THR A 664 27.42 0.77 36.01
CA THR A 664 27.53 1.60 34.80
C THR A 664 28.92 2.20 34.66
N ARG A 665 29.56 1.95 33.52
CA ARG A 665 30.81 2.58 33.11
C ARG A 665 30.49 3.86 32.33
N ALA A 666 30.87 5.00 32.90
CA ALA A 666 30.64 6.31 32.29
C ALA A 666 31.78 6.69 31.34
N LEU A 667 31.47 6.87 30.06
CA LEU A 667 32.34 7.32 28.99
C LEU A 667 32.03 8.79 28.69
N ARG A 668 32.98 9.68 29.00
CA ARG A 668 32.82 11.12 28.75
C ARG A 668 33.23 11.46 27.32
N MET A 669 32.34 12.11 26.57
CA MET A 669 32.65 12.69 25.27
C MET A 669 32.91 14.19 25.38
N THR A 670 34.19 14.57 25.36
CA THR A 670 34.69 15.96 25.43
C THR A 670 34.84 16.59 24.04
N TYR A 671 35.54 17.71 23.89
CA TYR A 671 35.94 18.27 22.58
C TYR A 671 36.99 17.41 21.87
N LEU A 672 37.23 17.68 20.57
CA LEU A 672 38.24 16.95 19.79
C LEU A 672 39.64 17.29 20.28
N GLN A 673 40.57 16.36 20.08
CA GLN A 673 41.99 16.69 20.24
C GLN A 673 42.42 17.69 19.16
N GLU A 674 43.46 18.48 19.44
CA GLU A 674 43.93 19.49 18.49
C GLU A 674 44.32 18.88 17.14
N SER A 675 45.00 17.72 17.15
CA SER A 675 45.35 16.96 15.95
C SER A 675 44.12 16.54 15.13
N GLU A 676 43.08 16.06 15.81
CA GLU A 676 41.82 15.64 15.19
C GLU A 676 41.05 16.84 14.61
N ALA A 677 41.05 17.97 15.31
CA ALA A 677 40.45 19.22 14.83
C ALA A 677 41.21 19.80 13.63
N ARG A 678 42.54 19.78 13.65
CA ARG A 678 43.38 20.16 12.50
C ARG A 678 43.11 19.26 11.30
N GLU A 679 42.96 17.96 11.51
CA GLU A 679 42.59 17.02 10.44
C GLU A 679 41.21 17.34 9.86
N LEU A 680 40.23 17.67 10.71
CA LEU A 680 38.89 18.07 10.27
C LEU A 680 38.89 19.36 9.43
N ILE A 681 39.73 20.34 9.78
CA ILE A 681 39.84 21.62 9.07
C ILE A 681 40.65 21.49 7.76
N LEU A 682 41.79 20.80 7.79
CA LEU A 682 42.68 20.74 6.63
C LEU A 682 42.30 19.64 5.64
N LYS A 683 41.74 18.53 6.13
CA LYS A 683 41.39 17.34 5.34
C LYS A 683 40.03 16.74 5.74
N PRO A 684 38.93 17.51 5.61
CA PRO A 684 37.57 17.00 5.85
C PRO A 684 37.19 15.89 4.86
N VAL A 685 37.69 15.95 3.62
CA VAL A 685 37.57 14.93 2.57
C VAL A 685 38.92 14.77 1.86
N GLU A 686 39.17 13.63 1.21
CA GLU A 686 40.47 13.31 0.60
C GLU A 686 40.89 14.31 -0.50
N ASP A 687 39.94 14.75 -1.33
CA ASP A 687 40.17 15.66 -2.46
C ASP A 687 40.01 17.16 -2.10
N PHE A 688 40.16 17.54 -0.84
CA PHE A 688 39.99 18.93 -0.43
C PHE A 688 41.26 19.76 -0.66
N THR A 689 41.14 20.83 -1.45
CA THR A 689 42.22 21.82 -1.62
C THR A 689 42.42 22.58 -0.32
N ASN A 690 43.67 22.73 0.14
CA ASN A 690 43.95 23.52 1.34
C ASN A 690 43.70 25.02 1.09
N ILE A 691 42.62 25.53 1.66
CA ILE A 691 42.20 26.93 1.57
C ILE A 691 42.57 27.75 2.81
N TYR A 692 43.29 27.20 3.80
CA TYR A 692 43.58 27.90 5.06
C TYR A 692 45.06 28.22 5.19
N GLU A 693 45.36 29.41 5.72
CA GLU A 693 46.68 29.72 6.24
C GLU A 693 46.89 29.06 7.61
N PRO A 694 48.13 28.65 7.98
CA PRO A 694 48.41 28.03 9.27
C PRO A 694 47.92 28.86 10.47
N GLU A 695 48.14 30.17 10.44
CA GLU A 695 47.74 31.11 11.48
C GLU A 695 46.22 31.23 11.60
N ALA A 696 45.50 31.12 10.47
CA ALA A 696 44.05 31.10 10.47
C ALA A 696 43.51 29.82 11.13
N VAL A 697 44.14 28.66 10.88
CA VAL A 697 43.78 27.39 11.53
C VAL A 697 44.02 27.47 13.05
N ASP A 698 45.13 28.04 13.47
CA ASP A 698 45.46 28.25 14.89
C ASP A 698 44.41 29.13 15.57
N MET A 699 43.99 30.22 14.91
CA MET A 699 42.92 31.08 15.39
C MET A 699 41.58 30.33 15.48
N ILE A 700 41.19 29.54 14.48
CA ILE A 700 39.96 28.73 14.52
C ILE A 700 39.98 27.77 15.72
N ILE A 701 41.10 27.09 15.96
CA ILE A 701 41.27 26.18 17.10
C ILE A 701 41.16 26.93 18.42
N GLN A 702 41.77 28.11 18.52
CA GLN A 702 41.73 28.92 19.73
C GLN A 702 40.30 29.39 20.06
N ILE A 703 39.58 29.95 19.08
CA ILE A 703 38.24 30.51 19.32
C ILE A 703 37.17 29.44 19.55
N THR A 704 37.33 28.25 18.97
CA THR A 704 36.36 27.15 19.07
C THR A 704 36.72 26.12 20.16
N ARG A 705 37.97 26.13 20.67
CA ARG A 705 38.54 25.08 21.53
C ARG A 705 38.31 23.66 21.01
N CYS A 706 38.41 23.47 19.70
CA CYS A 706 38.21 22.16 19.05
C CYS A 706 36.80 21.57 19.28
N GLN A 707 35.79 22.39 19.62
CA GLN A 707 34.42 21.91 19.71
C GLN A 707 33.91 21.55 18.29
N PRO A 708 33.49 20.29 18.03
CA PRO A 708 33.19 19.83 16.67
C PRO A 708 32.20 20.72 15.90
N TYR A 709 31.10 21.11 16.55
CA TYR A 709 30.05 21.92 15.93
C TYR A 709 30.54 23.34 15.59
N LEU A 710 31.23 24.01 16.52
CA LEU A 710 31.76 25.35 16.27
C LEU A 710 32.86 25.35 15.21
N VAL A 711 33.75 24.34 15.22
CA VAL A 711 34.76 24.16 14.16
C VAL A 711 34.08 24.05 12.80
N GLN A 712 33.07 23.18 12.67
CA GLN A 712 32.35 23.02 11.40
C GLN A 712 31.57 24.27 10.99
N LEU A 713 30.96 24.99 11.94
CA LEU A 713 30.23 26.23 11.67
C LEU A 713 31.17 27.34 11.18
N VAL A 714 32.28 27.57 11.88
CA VAL A 714 33.29 28.57 11.48
C VAL A 714 33.86 28.23 10.10
N CYS A 715 34.24 26.98 9.87
CA CYS A 715 34.76 26.56 8.57
C CYS A 715 33.71 26.66 7.45
N TYR A 716 32.44 26.38 7.74
CA TYR A 716 31.34 26.55 6.80
C TYR A 716 31.19 28.02 6.37
N GLU A 717 31.19 28.95 7.33
CA GLU A 717 31.09 30.38 7.05
C GLU A 717 32.30 30.93 6.32
N LEU A 718 33.51 30.43 6.61
CA LEU A 718 34.71 30.82 5.86
C LEU A 718 34.62 30.43 4.39
N VAL A 719 34.12 29.22 4.08
CA VAL A 719 33.92 28.80 2.69
C VAL A 719 32.88 29.67 1.99
N GLU A 720 31.78 30.02 2.66
CA GLU A 720 30.77 30.94 2.11
C GLU A 720 31.31 32.34 1.87
N LEU A 721 32.11 32.86 2.81
CA LEU A 721 32.80 34.15 2.68
C LEU A 721 33.72 34.16 1.45
N LEU A 722 34.60 33.16 1.34
CA LEU A 722 35.53 33.04 0.21
C LEU A 722 34.79 32.90 -1.11
N ASN A 723 33.74 32.07 -1.17
CA ASN A 723 32.91 31.94 -2.37
C ASN A 723 32.15 33.22 -2.72
N ARG A 724 31.72 34.01 -1.72
CA ARG A 724 31.11 35.33 -1.96
C ARG A 724 32.13 36.30 -2.59
N ASP A 725 33.35 36.32 -2.08
CA ASP A 725 34.43 37.16 -2.60
C ASP A 725 34.89 36.74 -4.00
N ILE A 726 34.97 35.43 -4.27
CA ILE A 726 35.27 34.87 -5.59
C ILE A 726 34.18 35.30 -6.58
N ARG A 727 32.90 35.17 -6.23
CA ARG A 727 31.77 35.60 -7.08
C ARG A 727 31.77 37.11 -7.34
N ALA A 728 32.20 37.90 -6.37
CA ALA A 728 32.31 39.35 -6.49
C ALA A 728 33.61 39.81 -7.19
N ASN A 729 34.43 38.88 -7.73
CA ASN A 729 35.74 39.14 -8.32
C ASN A 729 36.74 39.86 -7.39
N ARG A 730 36.58 39.71 -6.07
CA ARG A 730 37.47 40.31 -5.06
C ARG A 730 38.69 39.43 -4.75
N ARG A 731 38.58 38.12 -4.98
CA ARG A 731 39.66 37.14 -4.79
C ARG A 731 39.78 36.21 -5.99
N GLN A 732 41.00 35.75 -6.25
CA GLN A 732 41.26 34.75 -7.29
C GLN A 732 40.88 33.34 -6.78
N PRO A 733 40.18 32.51 -7.56
CA PRO A 733 39.56 31.29 -7.06
C PRO A 733 40.55 30.18 -6.63
N ASN A 734 41.71 30.08 -7.29
CA ASN A 734 42.69 29.02 -7.04
C ASN A 734 43.79 29.40 -6.04
N THR A 735 43.86 30.67 -5.64
CA THR A 735 44.86 31.19 -4.69
C THR A 735 44.22 31.79 -3.44
N ALA A 736 42.88 31.88 -3.40
CA ALA A 736 42.15 32.34 -2.24
C ALA A 736 42.42 31.44 -1.04
N LYS A 737 43.05 32.03 -0.02
CA LYS A 737 43.18 31.44 1.31
C LYS A 737 42.41 32.27 2.32
N ALA A 738 41.90 31.60 3.35
CA ALA A 738 41.34 32.20 4.54
C ALA A 738 42.50 32.68 5.44
N THR A 739 42.47 33.96 5.75
CA THR A 739 43.43 34.67 6.60
C THR A 739 42.87 34.84 8.02
N VAL A 740 43.68 35.28 8.96
CA VAL A 740 43.22 35.59 10.34
C VAL A 740 42.16 36.70 10.35
N ALA A 741 42.26 37.69 9.46
CA ALA A 741 41.27 38.76 9.32
C ALA A 741 39.90 38.18 8.91
N ASP A 742 39.89 37.23 7.97
CA ASP A 742 38.65 36.57 7.54
C ASP A 742 37.96 35.83 8.68
N VAL A 743 38.73 35.19 9.56
CA VAL A 743 38.21 34.51 10.75
C VAL A 743 37.57 35.51 11.71
N GLN A 744 38.12 36.72 11.85
CA GLN A 744 37.54 37.78 12.69
C GLN A 744 36.27 38.36 12.07
N ASP A 745 36.27 38.61 10.77
CA ASP A 745 35.14 39.20 10.02
C ASP A 745 33.88 38.33 10.07
N ILE A 746 34.01 37.01 10.11
CA ILE A 746 32.86 36.10 10.17
C ILE A 746 32.26 35.94 11.57
N ILE A 747 32.93 36.38 12.64
CA ILE A 747 32.48 36.13 14.03
C ILE A 747 31.02 36.58 14.25
N PRO A 748 30.61 37.81 13.86
CA PRO A 748 29.21 38.24 14.01
C PRO A 748 28.24 37.33 13.25
N THR A 749 28.61 36.88 12.06
CA THR A 749 27.78 35.97 11.24
C THR A 749 27.67 34.57 11.87
N VAL A 750 28.75 34.08 12.48
CA VAL A 750 28.78 32.81 13.22
C VAL A 750 27.91 32.88 14.47
N LEU A 751 27.92 34.00 15.19
CA LEU A 751 27.06 34.23 16.35
C LEU A 751 25.58 34.26 15.94
N GLU A 752 25.23 34.95 14.84
CA GLU A 752 23.86 35.00 14.32
C GLU A 752 23.37 33.62 13.85
N ARG A 753 24.15 32.90 13.03
CA ARG A 753 23.75 31.57 12.53
C ARG A 753 23.81 30.48 13.58
N GLY A 754 24.66 30.65 14.60
CA GLY A 754 24.79 29.77 15.75
C GLY A 754 23.86 30.12 16.92
N ASP A 755 23.03 31.16 16.79
CA ASP A 755 22.25 31.75 17.88
C ASP A 755 21.46 30.71 18.68
N GLN A 756 20.80 29.77 18.00
CA GLN A 756 20.05 28.69 18.67
C GLN A 756 20.94 27.88 19.61
N TYR A 757 22.16 27.51 19.18
CA TYR A 757 23.09 26.74 20.03
C TYR A 757 23.49 27.54 21.27
N PHE A 758 23.80 28.83 21.09
CA PHE A 758 24.27 29.67 22.18
C PHE A 758 23.13 30.06 23.15
N ARG A 759 21.92 30.37 22.65
CA ARG A 759 20.74 30.62 23.48
C ARG A 759 20.29 29.37 24.23
N GLU A 760 20.34 28.19 23.62
CA GLU A 760 20.07 26.94 24.34
C GLU A 760 21.09 26.71 25.46
N LEU A 761 22.37 27.01 25.21
CA LEU A 761 23.40 26.95 26.24
C LEU A 761 23.08 27.91 27.39
N TRP A 762 22.75 29.17 27.08
CA TRP A 762 22.40 30.20 28.07
C TRP A 762 21.14 29.89 28.89
N THR A 763 20.07 29.44 28.23
CA THR A 763 18.78 29.10 28.86
C THR A 763 18.86 27.83 29.72
N SER A 764 19.80 26.92 29.44
CA SER A 764 20.03 25.72 30.25
C SER A 764 20.74 25.99 31.59
N LEU A 765 21.22 27.22 31.81
CA LEU A 765 21.92 27.63 33.02
C LEU A 765 20.94 28.21 34.04
N GLU A 766 21.22 27.97 35.33
CA GLU A 766 20.43 28.58 36.41
C GLU A 766 20.78 30.07 36.56
N ASN A 767 19.88 30.86 37.16
CA ASN A 767 20.11 32.30 37.38
C ASN A 767 21.42 32.60 38.14
N LYS A 768 21.84 31.70 39.04
CA LYS A 768 23.13 31.81 39.75
C LYS A 768 24.32 31.61 38.81
N ASP A 769 24.22 30.64 37.92
CA ASP A 769 25.22 30.33 36.91
C ASP A 769 25.38 31.53 35.95
N GLN A 770 24.26 32.07 35.45
CA GLN A 770 24.24 33.25 34.58
C GLN A 770 24.82 34.50 35.26
N SER A 771 24.47 34.74 36.53
CA SER A 771 25.01 35.88 37.29
C SER A 771 26.53 35.83 37.46
N LEU A 772 27.12 34.64 37.61
CA LEU A 772 28.56 34.46 37.68
C LEU A 772 29.22 34.74 36.32
N LEU A 773 28.61 34.29 35.21
CA LEU A 773 29.13 34.55 33.87
C LEU A 773 29.12 36.04 33.52
N ARG A 774 28.10 36.79 33.94
CA ARG A 774 28.05 38.25 33.79
C ARG A 774 29.18 38.94 34.55
N ARG A 775 29.34 38.60 35.85
CA ARG A 775 30.42 39.14 36.70
C ARG A 775 31.82 38.84 36.15
N LEU A 776 32.01 37.67 35.51
CA LEU A 776 33.28 37.32 34.86
C LEU A 776 33.60 38.17 33.64
N ILE A 777 32.59 38.65 32.89
CA ILE A 777 32.78 39.57 31.76
C ILE A 777 33.15 40.96 32.27
N ASP A 778 32.56 41.39 33.37
CA ASP A 778 32.89 42.65 34.06
C ASP A 778 34.28 42.63 34.73
N GLY A 779 34.99 41.49 34.67
CA GLY A 779 36.35 41.33 35.18
C GLY A 779 36.43 40.96 36.67
N GLU A 780 35.32 40.58 37.30
CA GLU A 780 35.32 40.13 38.70
C GLU A 780 35.84 38.69 38.84
N THR A 781 36.51 38.41 39.95
CA THR A 781 37.01 37.05 40.25
C THR A 781 35.99 36.22 41.04
N PRO A 782 35.93 34.90 40.86
CA PRO A 782 34.99 34.05 41.60
C PRO A 782 35.24 34.07 43.11
N THR A 783 34.19 34.18 43.91
CA THR A 783 34.32 34.12 45.38
C THR A 783 34.31 32.67 45.88
N PRO A 784 34.77 32.37 47.11
CA PRO A 784 34.73 31.02 47.68
C PRO A 784 33.31 30.40 47.73
N GLN A 785 32.27 31.22 47.78
CA GLN A 785 30.86 30.79 47.74
C GLN A 785 30.46 30.26 46.35
N ASP A 786 31.13 30.74 45.30
CA ASP A 786 30.91 30.33 43.91
C ASP A 786 31.61 29.00 43.57
N SER A 787 32.42 28.42 44.48
CA SER A 787 33.22 27.21 44.22
C SER A 787 32.38 26.02 43.70
N LYS A 788 31.14 25.88 44.16
CA LYS A 788 30.21 24.85 43.65
C LYS A 788 29.75 25.14 42.22
N VAL A 789 29.47 26.41 41.91
CA VAL A 789 29.05 26.87 40.58
C VAL A 789 30.21 26.78 39.59
N VAL A 790 31.40 27.22 39.98
CA VAL A 790 32.63 27.09 39.17
C VAL A 790 32.90 25.62 38.84
N LYS A 791 32.82 24.71 39.82
CA LYS A 791 32.97 23.28 39.57
C LYS A 791 31.91 22.73 38.61
N LYS A 792 30.67 23.21 38.69
CA LYS A 792 29.58 22.82 37.77
C LYS A 792 29.83 23.34 36.34
N LEU A 793 30.21 24.60 36.19
CA LEU A 793 30.48 25.24 34.88
C LEU A 793 31.76 24.72 34.22
N ALA A 794 32.82 24.43 35.00
CA ALA A 794 34.02 23.79 34.50
C ALA A 794 33.76 22.35 34.04
N ARG A 795 32.85 21.62 34.71
CA ARG A 795 32.40 20.29 34.26
C ARG A 795 31.60 20.36 32.96
N LYS A 796 30.77 21.39 32.78
CA LYS A 796 30.05 21.67 31.53
C LYS A 796 30.94 22.22 30.41
N GLU A 797 32.24 22.36 30.65
CA GLU A 797 33.24 22.88 29.70
C GLU A 797 32.98 24.34 29.26
N ILE A 798 32.31 25.13 30.12
CA ILE A 798 32.02 26.55 29.88
C ILE A 798 33.14 27.43 30.43
N LEU A 799 33.62 27.14 31.64
CA LEU A 799 34.73 27.84 32.30
C LEU A 799 35.97 26.96 32.38
N THR A 800 37.14 27.58 32.48
CA THR A 800 38.37 26.84 32.80
C THR A 800 38.29 26.21 34.20
N PRO A 801 39.09 25.16 34.49
CA PRO A 801 39.11 24.53 35.82
C PRO A 801 39.41 25.50 36.97
N GLU A 802 40.17 26.57 36.70
CA GLU A 802 40.47 27.63 37.65
C GLU A 802 39.27 28.57 37.89
N GLY A 803 38.29 28.60 36.97
CA GLY A 803 37.08 29.42 37.07
C GLY A 803 37.25 30.88 36.66
N ASN A 804 38.44 31.28 36.20
CA ASN A 804 38.78 32.68 35.97
C ASN A 804 38.52 33.14 34.52
N ALA A 805 38.28 32.21 33.60
CA ALA A 805 38.07 32.53 32.19
C ALA A 805 37.08 31.57 31.54
N PHE A 806 36.45 32.02 30.46
CA PHE A 806 35.69 31.15 29.59
C PHE A 806 36.62 30.16 28.91
N GLN A 807 36.19 28.90 28.87
CA GLN A 807 36.93 27.86 28.15
C GLN A 807 36.90 28.16 26.65
N VAL A 808 35.72 28.45 26.09
CA VAL A 808 35.50 28.71 24.66
C VAL A 808 35.34 30.22 24.39
N PRO A 809 36.28 30.88 23.70
CA PRO A 809 36.19 32.32 23.42
C PRO A 809 34.95 32.77 22.64
N LEU A 810 34.42 31.94 21.73
CA LEU A 810 33.16 32.25 21.04
C LEU A 810 31.96 32.34 21.98
N VAL A 811 31.94 31.53 23.05
CA VAL A 811 30.87 31.61 24.06
C VAL A 811 30.98 32.91 24.85
N GLN A 812 32.21 33.35 25.17
CA GLN A 812 32.42 34.65 25.80
C GLN A 812 31.87 35.79 24.92
N LYS A 813 32.25 35.82 23.63
CA LYS A 813 31.77 36.83 22.68
C LYS A 813 30.26 36.84 22.50
N PHE A 814 29.62 35.68 22.58
CA PHE A 814 28.16 35.59 22.53
C PHE A 814 27.52 36.23 23.77
N VAL A 815 28.07 35.97 24.97
CA VAL A 815 27.53 36.55 26.20
C VAL A 815 27.76 38.06 26.24
N GLU A 816 28.92 38.54 25.75
CA GLU A 816 29.16 39.98 25.51
C GLU A 816 28.10 40.58 24.58
N TYR A 817 27.83 39.93 23.44
CA TYR A 817 26.79 40.36 22.49
C TYR A 817 25.38 40.37 23.11
N LEU A 818 25.02 39.37 23.93
CA LEU A 818 23.75 39.37 24.66
C LEU A 818 23.62 40.52 25.65
N LEU A 819 24.72 40.88 26.34
CA LEU A 819 24.74 41.99 27.28
C LEU A 819 24.70 43.36 26.59
N GLU A 820 25.10 43.44 25.33
CA GLU A 820 24.92 44.65 24.49
C GLU A 820 23.49 44.76 23.94
N GLU A 821 22.77 43.65 23.76
CA GLU A 821 21.35 43.62 23.36
C GLU A 821 20.36 43.92 24.51
N GLU A 822 20.72 43.53 25.75
CA GLU A 822 19.95 43.80 27.00
C GLU A 822 20.14 45.24 27.50
#